data_AF-A0A953M264-F1
#
_entry.id   AF-A0A953M264-F1
#
_cell.length_a   1.000
_cell.length_b   1.000
_cell.length_c   1.000
_cell.angle_alpha   90.00
_cell.angle_beta   90.00
_cell.angle_gamma   90.00
#
_symmetry.space_group_name_H-M   'P 1'
#
loop_
_entity.id
_entity.type
_entity.pdbx_description
1 polymer ?
#
loop_
_entity_poly.entity_id
_entity_poly.type
_entity_poly.pdbx_seq_one_letter_code
_entity_poly.pdbx_strand_id
1 'polypeptide(L)'
;MGFFDLFPKKSKPAPARPAKKEPSREAPAPKTVSDKNVLNRRKDLRYRIEEISAGDLGLVTEMSREGAKIAKQEKVKCSNAPVSLSTAHKPLSAEVVWQNDAAIGLRLTDAFDTGSYIRQNPKRLVEEDPVPAGTLSYYEISRYKQHDFLTPLTNLMAELESHETKVDRLKLYILEISEVHRKWSEEKEKEREKEKKSTGTVQDTAPEAADATIFPDLKEDLLVRSAGSKGVSDINSSDIDCIIARLGLDAVKRISGEFIKRNRARVEVSLPGFRNYHLFTTLKTVFLKRLSPFFGYKNEWGEGSSLLSLEACGLKILMKNSVMDLHSYYTSPSRLYSEVSRTYERLLFGTDLIHVNKTYFEKVVGAFTAVLDGYVLGYLLLNPHYTLDKGMKITVTKNKLLYSFVMYLTALAALFIIERDRESGTILMARLKRTGMDERKSLDFINDCVMEANSVLHEMGIRESIKPVAPPSSVFRLESYLPGEAHFEYLLKTFRNFHLLKGRRMVVRYDDEAYAHFILNRLFGIDAFGLNSTIACVIPCGNITDEELYFEFFTNFDLVIFKGIDRLPRFHHKAFMRLWDHYEGKIIATLSASSLFDYEQKDLYQLMKNHIVDFPSFLSTPSLHRRMVDHAIQYVRPFLRDESLDPNRYTRYLDTPFSMNHIKAAELLLSIRRG
;
A
#
# COMPACT_ATOMS: atom_id res chain seq x y z
N MET A 1 -56.88 -25.31 42.70
CA MET A 1 -56.24 -25.10 44.02
C MET A 1 -55.36 -23.86 43.89
N GLY A 2 -55.53 -22.67 44.47
CA GLY A 2 -56.49 -21.93 45.30
C GLY A 2 -55.91 -20.48 45.30
N PHE A 3 -56.62 -19.42 44.89
CA PHE A 3 -57.54 -18.51 45.61
C PHE A 3 -56.97 -17.61 46.74
N PHE A 4 -57.21 -16.28 46.58
CA PHE A 4 -57.29 -15.15 47.56
C PHE A 4 -55.99 -14.59 48.18
N ASP A 5 -55.75 -13.28 48.45
CA ASP A 5 -56.54 -12.03 48.70
C ASP A 5 -55.69 -10.78 48.27
N LEU A 6 -56.17 -9.64 47.74
CA LEU A 6 -57.07 -8.56 48.21
C LEU A 6 -56.58 -7.72 49.44
N PHE A 7 -56.20 -6.46 49.13
CA PHE A 7 -56.06 -5.18 49.90
C PHE A 7 -56.94 -4.95 51.17
N PRO A 8 -56.97 -3.76 51.88
CA PRO A 8 -56.03 -2.61 52.14
C PRO A 8 -56.07 -2.02 53.61
N LYS A 9 -55.33 -0.92 53.88
CA LYS A 9 -55.69 0.35 54.64
C LYS A 9 -54.84 0.81 55.86
N LYS A 10 -54.39 2.09 55.75
CA LYS A 10 -54.45 3.24 56.72
C LYS A 10 -53.69 3.14 58.07
N SER A 11 -53.15 4.19 58.71
CA SER A 11 -52.93 5.63 58.45
C SER A 11 -52.31 6.31 59.70
N LYS A 12 -51.66 7.49 59.51
CA LYS A 12 -51.46 8.67 60.44
C LYS A 12 -50.31 8.67 61.51
N PRO A 13 -49.87 9.84 62.04
CA PRO A 13 -49.33 11.06 61.37
C PRO A 13 -48.18 11.82 62.15
N ALA A 14 -47.71 12.93 61.54
CA ALA A 14 -47.09 14.18 62.11
C ALA A 14 -45.58 14.18 62.46
N PRO A 15 -44.87 15.36 62.51
CA PRO A 15 -45.36 16.74 62.51
C PRO A 15 -44.68 17.75 61.56
N ALA A 16 -45.22 18.97 61.62
CA ALA A 16 -45.00 20.15 60.79
C ALA A 16 -43.58 20.77 60.87
N ARG A 17 -43.20 21.45 59.77
CA ARG A 17 -42.07 22.40 59.70
C ARG A 17 -42.56 23.82 59.40
N PRO A 18 -41.86 24.86 59.88
CA PRO A 18 -42.36 26.23 59.93
C PRO A 18 -42.23 26.96 58.60
N ALA A 19 -43.10 27.95 58.43
CA ALA A 19 -43.13 28.89 57.31
C ALA A 19 -41.84 29.72 57.22
N LYS A 20 -41.33 29.91 55.99
CA LYS A 20 -40.33 30.93 55.67
C LYS A 20 -40.73 31.69 54.39
N LYS A 21 -41.09 32.96 54.64
CA LYS A 21 -40.96 34.20 53.85
C LYS A 21 -40.67 34.07 52.34
N GLU A 22 -41.59 34.63 51.55
CA GLU A 22 -41.35 35.06 50.17
C GLU A 22 -40.21 36.10 50.09
N PRO A 23 -39.32 35.99 49.09
CA PRO A 23 -38.56 37.12 48.58
C PRO A 23 -39.12 37.62 47.24
N SER A 24 -39.42 38.92 47.25
CA SER A 24 -39.37 39.91 46.16
C SER A 24 -39.05 39.44 44.73
N ARG A 25 -39.92 39.86 43.80
CA ARG A 25 -39.68 39.91 42.35
C ARG A 25 -38.39 40.67 42.03
N GLU A 26 -37.36 39.95 41.60
CA GLU A 26 -36.24 40.49 40.82
C GLU A 26 -36.51 40.35 39.31
N ALA A 27 -36.07 41.35 38.56
CA ALA A 27 -36.16 41.42 37.10
C ALA A 27 -35.44 40.23 36.42
N PRO A 28 -35.86 39.79 35.22
CA PRO A 28 -35.26 38.64 34.57
C PRO A 28 -33.80 38.92 34.21
N ALA A 29 -32.89 38.10 34.76
CA ALA A 29 -31.49 38.07 34.37
C ALA A 29 -31.35 37.79 32.86
N PRO A 30 -30.34 38.38 32.19
CA PRO A 30 -30.09 38.12 30.78
C PRO A 30 -29.83 36.63 30.59
N LYS A 31 -30.56 36.03 29.65
CA LYS A 31 -30.42 34.63 29.23
C LYS A 31 -28.93 34.35 28.98
N THR A 32 -28.32 33.55 29.84
CA THR A 32 -27.05 32.88 29.53
C THR A 32 -27.25 32.11 28.24
N VAL A 33 -26.58 32.56 27.19
CA VAL A 33 -26.50 31.86 25.91
C VAL A 33 -25.97 30.46 26.23
N SER A 34 -26.82 29.48 25.98
CA SER A 34 -26.53 28.07 26.16
C SER A 34 -25.22 27.68 25.46
N ASP A 35 -24.45 26.81 26.11
CA ASP A 35 -23.30 26.03 25.61
C ASP A 35 -23.60 25.12 24.39
N LYS A 36 -24.52 25.51 23.52
CA LYS A 36 -24.85 24.79 22.28
C LYS A 36 -24.25 25.56 21.10
N ASN A 37 -23.14 25.02 20.58
CA ASN A 37 -22.35 25.44 19.41
C ASN A 37 -21.00 26.10 19.72
N VAL A 38 -20.21 25.54 20.64
CA VAL A 38 -18.74 25.70 20.52
C VAL A 38 -18.28 24.83 19.34
N LEU A 39 -18.41 25.40 18.15
CA LEU A 39 -17.92 24.79 16.93
C LEU A 39 -16.38 24.86 16.96
N ASN A 40 -15.78 23.71 17.27
CA ASN A 40 -14.47 23.29 16.78
C ASN A 40 -13.23 23.77 17.58
N ARG A 41 -13.00 23.17 18.75
CA ARG A 41 -11.72 23.18 19.52
C ARG A 41 -10.47 22.71 18.74
N ARG A 42 -10.60 22.33 17.46
CA ARG A 42 -9.50 21.85 16.61
C ARG A 42 -9.22 22.74 15.39
N LYS A 43 -9.90 23.88 15.28
CA LYS A 43 -9.58 24.91 14.28
C LYS A 43 -8.13 25.38 14.41
N ASP A 44 -7.67 25.58 15.64
CA ASP A 44 -6.32 26.06 15.97
C ASP A 44 -5.20 25.07 15.60
N LEU A 45 -5.55 23.78 15.40
CA LEU A 45 -4.62 22.73 14.99
C LEU A 45 -4.50 22.58 13.47
N ARG A 46 -5.48 23.06 12.69
CA ARG A 46 -5.54 22.80 11.23
C ARG A 46 -4.97 23.92 10.37
N TYR A 47 -4.95 25.14 10.89
CA TYR A 47 -4.55 26.32 10.13
C TYR A 47 -3.93 27.39 11.04
N ARG A 48 -3.11 28.27 10.45
CA ARG A 48 -2.29 29.22 11.19
C ARG A 48 -3.10 30.44 11.64
N ILE A 49 -3.91 30.29 12.68
CA ILE A 49 -4.67 31.43 13.26
C ILE A 49 -3.74 32.40 13.99
N GLU A 50 -2.61 31.90 14.50
CA GLU A 50 -1.60 32.68 15.23
C GLU A 50 -0.97 33.80 14.38
N GLU A 51 -1.07 33.73 13.05
CA GLU A 51 -0.61 34.79 12.14
C GLU A 51 -1.60 35.97 12.02
N ILE A 52 -2.81 35.83 12.59
CA ILE A 52 -3.82 36.88 12.59
C ILE A 52 -3.65 37.72 13.86
N SER A 53 -3.20 38.96 13.66
CA SER A 53 -3.02 39.92 14.74
C SER A 53 -4.11 40.98 14.73
N ALA A 54 -4.44 41.47 15.92
CA ALA A 54 -5.27 42.64 16.13
C ALA A 54 -4.39 43.86 16.49
N GLY A 55 -3.23 43.98 15.82
CA GLY A 55 -2.18 44.93 16.19
C GLY A 55 -1.77 44.77 17.65
N ASP A 56 -1.82 45.87 18.40
CA ASP A 56 -1.38 45.95 19.80
C ASP A 56 -2.30 45.22 20.80
N LEU A 57 -3.49 44.77 20.36
CA LEU A 57 -4.44 44.06 21.23
C LEU A 57 -4.02 42.61 21.53
N GLY A 58 -3.14 42.06 20.70
CA GLY A 58 -2.60 40.71 20.84
C GLY A 58 -2.97 39.78 19.68
N LEU A 59 -2.70 38.49 19.90
CA LEU A 59 -2.89 37.44 18.91
C LEU A 59 -4.28 36.82 19.01
N VAL A 60 -4.89 36.53 17.86
CA VAL A 60 -6.15 35.78 17.80
C VAL A 60 -5.89 34.34 18.27
N THR A 61 -6.66 33.91 19.27
CA THR A 61 -6.61 32.57 19.83
C THR A 61 -7.74 31.66 19.36
N GLU A 62 -8.89 32.23 18.96
CA GLU A 62 -10.01 31.47 18.39
C GLU A 62 -10.68 32.29 17.27
N MET A 63 -11.12 31.63 16.19
CA MET A 63 -11.80 32.28 15.05
C MET A 63 -13.01 31.47 14.56
N SER A 64 -14.16 32.14 14.42
CA SER A 64 -15.40 31.62 13.86
C SER A 64 -15.84 32.43 12.63
N ARG A 65 -16.96 32.04 12.01
CA ARG A 65 -17.53 32.79 10.87
C ARG A 65 -17.98 34.20 11.28
N GLU A 66 -18.38 34.37 12.53
CA GLU A 66 -19.06 35.57 13.02
C GLU A 66 -18.31 36.29 14.14
N GLY A 67 -17.20 35.74 14.62
CA GLY A 67 -16.49 36.28 15.78
C GLY A 67 -15.11 35.69 15.98
N ALA A 68 -14.29 36.38 16.78
CA ALA A 68 -12.92 36.00 17.11
C ALA A 68 -12.65 36.22 18.60
N LYS A 69 -11.63 35.56 19.14
CA LYS A 69 -11.15 35.76 20.51
C LYS A 69 -9.67 36.09 20.49
N ILE A 70 -9.26 37.12 21.21
CA ILE A 70 -7.88 37.57 21.31
C ILE A 70 -7.39 37.32 22.73
N ALA A 71 -6.17 36.78 22.88
CA ALA A 71 -5.48 36.78 24.18
C ALA A 71 -4.81 38.14 24.38
N LYS A 72 -5.10 38.79 25.52
CA LYS A 72 -4.53 40.10 25.84
C LYS A 72 -3.02 39.97 26.09
N GLN A 73 -2.21 40.77 25.40
CA GLN A 73 -0.78 40.89 25.69
C GLN A 73 -0.51 41.90 26.81
N GLU A 74 -1.37 42.91 26.97
CA GLU A 74 -1.27 43.95 27.99
C GLU A 74 -2.64 44.22 28.65
N LYS A 75 -2.66 44.93 29.79
CA LYS A 75 -3.91 45.38 30.47
C LYS A 75 -4.63 46.50 29.69
N VAL A 76 -4.73 46.36 28.36
CA VAL A 76 -5.46 47.26 27.50
C VAL A 76 -6.96 47.03 27.70
N LYS A 77 -7.68 48.12 28.02
CA LYS A 77 -9.14 48.15 28.01
C LYS A 77 -9.61 48.72 26.68
N CYS A 78 -10.26 47.90 25.87
CA CYS A 78 -10.91 48.40 24.66
C CYS A 78 -12.30 48.94 25.01
N SER A 79 -12.58 50.18 24.61
CA SER A 79 -13.96 50.64 24.37
C SER A 79 -14.47 50.03 23.05
N ASN A 80 -15.78 50.11 22.77
CA ASN A 80 -16.48 49.54 21.59
C ASN A 80 -16.02 50.07 20.21
N ALA A 81 -14.72 50.35 20.03
CA ALA A 81 -14.13 50.79 18.78
C ALA A 81 -14.07 49.62 17.77
N PRO A 82 -14.15 49.91 16.46
CA PRO A 82 -13.90 48.92 15.43
C PRO A 82 -12.45 48.45 15.53
N VAL A 83 -12.28 47.14 15.72
CA VAL A 83 -11.00 46.44 15.72
C VAL A 83 -10.77 45.86 14.34
N SER A 84 -9.63 46.16 13.73
CA SER A 84 -9.21 45.55 12.48
C SER A 84 -8.34 44.33 12.77
N LEU A 85 -8.74 43.17 12.28
CA LEU A 85 -7.92 41.95 12.28
C LEU A 85 -7.14 41.89 10.97
N SER A 86 -5.82 41.92 11.06
CA SER A 86 -4.96 41.74 9.90
C SER A 86 -4.97 40.27 9.48
N THR A 87 -5.52 39.98 8.30
CA THR A 87 -5.32 38.69 7.63
C THR A 87 -4.43 38.91 6.41
N ALA A 88 -3.72 37.88 5.96
CA ALA A 88 -2.80 37.95 4.82
C ALA A 88 -3.42 38.43 3.49
N HIS A 89 -4.76 38.49 3.39
CA HIS A 89 -5.47 38.82 2.14
C HIS A 89 -6.41 40.02 2.26
N LYS A 90 -7.13 40.18 3.39
CA LYS A 90 -8.03 41.32 3.61
C LYS A 90 -8.21 41.60 5.11
N PRO A 91 -8.06 42.86 5.57
CA PRO A 91 -8.37 43.19 6.95
C PRO A 91 -9.86 42.95 7.24
N LEU A 92 -10.16 42.30 8.36
CA LEU A 92 -11.53 42.06 8.81
C LEU A 92 -11.89 43.10 9.87
N SER A 93 -13.01 43.78 9.68
CA SER A 93 -13.54 44.69 10.70
C SER A 93 -14.35 43.90 11.73
N ALA A 94 -14.16 44.25 13.00
CA ALA A 94 -14.77 43.56 14.14
C ALA A 94 -15.14 44.55 15.25
N GLU A 95 -16.10 44.18 16.08
CA GLU A 95 -16.55 44.95 17.23
C GLU A 95 -16.32 44.16 18.51
N VAL A 96 -15.89 44.83 19.57
CA VAL A 96 -15.74 44.21 20.89
C VAL A 96 -17.11 43.90 21.48
N VAL A 97 -17.37 42.63 21.79
CA VAL A 97 -18.62 42.15 22.40
C VAL A 97 -18.45 41.93 23.90
N TRP A 98 -17.29 41.43 24.31
CA TRP A 98 -16.95 41.23 25.71
C TRP A 98 -15.44 41.31 25.93
N GLN A 99 -15.01 41.63 27.15
CA GLN A 99 -13.61 41.52 27.56
C GLN A 99 -13.52 41.05 29.01
N ASN A 100 -12.47 40.30 29.33
CA ASN A 100 -12.05 40.02 30.70
C ASN A 100 -10.55 40.33 30.85
N ASP A 101 -9.95 39.91 31.98
CA ASP A 101 -8.53 40.19 32.26
C ASP A 101 -7.57 39.42 31.33
N ALA A 102 -8.02 38.31 30.75
CA ALA A 102 -7.18 37.42 29.94
C ALA A 102 -7.45 37.52 28.42
N ALA A 103 -8.64 37.94 28.02
CA ALA A 103 -9.10 37.85 26.64
C ALA A 103 -10.13 38.93 26.24
N ILE A 104 -10.24 39.13 24.94
CA ILE A 104 -11.24 39.99 24.28
C ILE A 104 -12.04 39.14 23.30
N GLY A 105 -13.36 39.20 23.39
CA GLY A 105 -14.28 38.61 22.43
C GLY A 105 -14.76 39.64 21.41
N LEU A 106 -14.60 39.30 20.14
CA LEU A 106 -14.95 40.13 18.99
C LEU A 106 -16.09 39.50 18.19
N ARG A 107 -16.96 40.33 17.63
CA ARG A 107 -17.93 39.98 16.57
C ARG A 107 -17.47 40.61 15.27
N LEU A 108 -17.35 39.82 14.22
CA LEU A 108 -16.95 40.32 12.90
C LEU A 108 -18.14 41.04 12.25
N THR A 109 -17.89 42.19 11.63
CA THR A 109 -18.93 42.93 10.88
C THR A 109 -19.17 42.27 9.52
N ASP A 110 -18.13 41.70 8.92
CA ASP A 110 -18.21 40.87 7.72
C ASP A 110 -17.98 39.40 8.08
N ALA A 111 -18.74 38.50 7.47
CA ALA A 111 -18.56 37.07 7.70
C ALA A 111 -17.15 36.62 7.25
N PHE A 112 -16.42 35.98 8.16
CA PHE A 112 -15.12 35.40 7.82
C PHE A 112 -15.31 34.22 6.87
N ASP A 113 -14.71 34.33 5.67
CA ASP A 113 -14.64 33.21 4.73
C ASP A 113 -13.65 32.16 5.22
N THR A 114 -14.16 31.34 6.15
CA THR A 114 -13.43 30.24 6.75
C THR A 114 -12.97 29.24 5.69
N GLY A 115 -13.74 29.05 4.61
CA GLY A 115 -13.41 28.10 3.55
C GLY A 115 -12.20 28.54 2.74
N SER A 116 -12.16 29.78 2.27
CA SER A 116 -11.03 30.30 1.49
C SER A 116 -9.77 30.45 2.35
N TYR A 117 -9.90 30.95 3.59
CA TYR A 117 -8.75 31.11 4.48
C TYR A 117 -8.09 29.76 4.84
N ILE A 118 -8.88 28.72 5.14
CA ILE A 118 -8.34 27.39 5.45
C ILE A 118 -7.57 26.82 4.26
N ARG A 119 -8.03 27.03 3.02
CA ARG A 119 -7.30 26.56 1.82
C ARG A 119 -5.93 27.21 1.68
N GLN A 120 -5.81 28.46 2.09
CA GLN A 120 -4.61 29.27 1.91
C GLN A 120 -3.61 29.13 3.07
N ASN A 121 -4.08 28.85 4.29
CA ASN A 121 -3.24 28.87 5.50
C ASN A 121 -3.24 27.55 6.31
N PRO A 122 -3.19 26.35 5.69
CA PRO A 122 -3.18 25.11 6.44
C PRO A 122 -1.86 24.94 7.22
N LYS A 123 -1.92 24.45 8.46
CA LYS A 123 -0.74 23.94 9.17
C LYS A 123 -0.33 22.65 8.46
N ARG A 124 0.73 22.70 7.65
CA ARG A 124 1.25 21.57 6.89
C ARG A 124 2.65 21.20 7.35
N LEU A 125 2.91 19.90 7.31
CA LEU A 125 4.27 19.38 7.36
C LEU A 125 5.05 19.90 6.17
N VAL A 126 6.35 20.10 6.36
CA VAL A 126 7.23 20.41 5.25
C VAL A 126 7.37 19.14 4.40
N GLU A 127 6.86 19.23 3.19
CA GLU A 127 7.04 18.23 2.13
C GLU A 127 7.83 18.89 1.01
N GLU A 128 8.91 18.25 0.60
CA GLU A 128 9.61 18.59 -0.64
C GLU A 128 9.54 17.31 -1.48
N ASP A 129 8.93 17.41 -2.67
CA ASP A 129 9.02 16.36 -3.67
C ASP A 129 10.36 16.55 -4.38
N PRO A 130 11.37 15.72 -4.07
CA PRO A 130 12.66 15.87 -4.72
C PRO A 130 12.53 15.63 -6.23
N VAL A 131 13.22 16.48 -6.99
CA VAL A 131 13.35 16.27 -8.44
C VAL A 131 14.14 14.98 -8.66
N PRO A 132 13.60 14.02 -9.42
CA PRO A 132 14.29 12.78 -9.67
C PRO A 132 15.55 13.01 -10.50
N ALA A 133 16.58 12.18 -10.32
CA ALA A 133 17.84 12.28 -11.05
C ALA A 133 17.66 12.08 -12.56
N GLY A 134 16.71 11.24 -12.95
CA GLY A 134 16.23 11.06 -14.31
C GLY A 134 14.74 10.72 -14.33
N THR A 135 14.13 10.72 -15.51
CA THR A 135 12.74 10.33 -15.71
C THR A 135 12.65 9.22 -16.74
N LEU A 136 12.16 8.05 -16.34
CA LEU A 136 11.91 6.94 -17.26
C LEU A 136 10.55 7.13 -17.93
N SER A 137 10.57 7.37 -19.23
CA SER A 137 9.39 7.58 -20.06
C SER A 137 8.74 6.26 -20.48
N TYR A 138 7.45 6.32 -20.86
CA TYR A 138 6.76 5.20 -21.50
C TYR A 138 7.51 4.67 -22.73
N TYR A 139 8.10 5.59 -23.51
CA TYR A 139 8.84 5.23 -24.72
C TYR A 139 10.04 4.32 -24.40
N GLU A 140 10.80 4.63 -23.35
CA GLU A 140 11.92 3.80 -22.90
C GLU A 140 11.46 2.43 -22.36
N ILE A 141 10.33 2.38 -21.65
CA ILE A 141 9.73 1.10 -21.22
C ILE A 141 9.31 0.27 -22.45
N SER A 142 8.70 0.92 -23.46
CA SER A 142 8.22 0.25 -24.67
C SER A 142 9.35 -0.23 -25.60
N ARG A 143 10.52 0.41 -25.57
CA ARG A 143 11.74 -0.06 -26.28
C ARG A 143 12.24 -1.40 -25.74
N TYR A 144 11.80 -1.79 -24.54
CA TYR A 144 12.14 -3.08 -23.95
C TYR A 144 11.39 -4.28 -24.56
N LYS A 145 10.72 -4.08 -25.71
CA LYS A 145 10.22 -5.15 -26.60
C LYS A 145 11.27 -6.19 -27.00
N GLN A 146 12.56 -5.98 -26.70
CA GLN A 146 13.70 -6.85 -27.01
C GLN A 146 13.64 -8.31 -26.53
N HIS A 147 12.56 -8.77 -25.87
CA HIS A 147 12.38 -10.18 -25.47
C HIS A 147 10.90 -10.63 -25.59
N ASP A 148 10.33 -10.56 -26.79
CA ASP A 148 8.97 -11.01 -27.14
C ASP A 148 8.68 -12.51 -26.85
N PHE A 149 9.63 -13.24 -26.27
CA PHE A 149 9.43 -14.60 -25.77
C PHE A 149 8.65 -14.64 -24.46
N LEU A 150 8.60 -13.54 -23.70
CA LEU A 150 7.97 -13.51 -22.39
C LEU A 150 6.47 -13.79 -22.46
N THR A 151 5.74 -13.22 -23.42
CA THR A 151 4.30 -13.41 -23.57
C THR A 151 3.96 -14.84 -23.97
N PRO A 152 4.53 -15.40 -25.06
CA PRO A 152 4.24 -16.76 -25.46
C PRO A 152 4.69 -17.79 -24.44
N LEU A 153 5.83 -17.56 -23.76
CA LEU A 153 6.31 -18.43 -22.69
C LEU A 153 5.39 -18.40 -21.46
N THR A 154 4.93 -17.20 -21.07
CA THR A 154 3.96 -17.02 -19.98
C THR A 154 2.66 -17.74 -20.29
N ASN A 155 2.13 -17.54 -21.49
CA ASN A 155 0.89 -18.16 -21.95
C ASN A 155 1.02 -19.68 -22.06
N LEU A 156 2.20 -20.17 -22.46
CA LEU A 156 2.50 -21.58 -22.45
C LEU A 156 2.55 -22.12 -21.01
N MET A 157 3.28 -21.47 -20.09
CA MET A 157 3.32 -21.85 -18.67
C MET A 157 1.92 -21.94 -18.06
N ALA A 158 1.12 -20.91 -18.34
CA ALA A 158 -0.27 -20.79 -17.98
C ALA A 158 -1.12 -21.99 -18.42
N GLU A 159 -1.02 -22.35 -19.69
CA GLU A 159 -1.79 -23.44 -20.30
C GLU A 159 -1.33 -24.83 -19.84
N LEU A 160 -0.02 -25.00 -19.59
CA LEU A 160 0.54 -26.23 -19.05
C LEU A 160 0.07 -26.50 -17.62
N GLU A 161 -0.12 -25.45 -16.83
CA GLU A 161 -0.58 -25.55 -15.44
C GLU A 161 -2.10 -25.72 -15.32
N SER A 162 -2.86 -25.54 -16.40
CA SER A 162 -4.32 -25.73 -16.41
C SER A 162 -4.70 -27.20 -16.20
N HIS A 163 -5.70 -27.45 -15.35
CA HIS A 163 -6.37 -28.76 -15.21
C HIS A 163 -7.23 -29.09 -16.44
N GLU A 164 -7.72 -28.07 -17.14
CA GLU A 164 -8.48 -28.18 -18.39
C GLU A 164 -7.64 -27.61 -19.53
N THR A 165 -6.50 -28.24 -19.82
CA THR A 165 -5.63 -27.77 -20.91
C THR A 165 -6.37 -27.81 -22.25
N LYS A 166 -6.48 -26.66 -22.90
CA LYS A 166 -7.07 -26.49 -24.22
C LYS A 166 -6.01 -26.71 -25.28
N VAL A 167 -6.14 -27.81 -26.01
CA VAL A 167 -5.21 -28.23 -27.07
C VAL A 167 -4.95 -27.11 -28.08
N ASP A 168 -5.99 -26.38 -28.51
CA ASP A 168 -5.85 -25.30 -29.50
C ASP A 168 -5.00 -24.12 -29.01
N ARG A 169 -5.10 -23.79 -27.72
CA ARG A 169 -4.27 -22.74 -27.10
C ARG A 169 -2.84 -23.20 -26.93
N LEU A 170 -2.65 -24.44 -26.48
CA LEU A 170 -1.32 -25.03 -26.35
C LEU A 170 -0.57 -25.00 -27.68
N LYS A 171 -1.25 -25.37 -28.78
CA LYS A 171 -0.71 -25.28 -30.15
C LYS A 171 -0.30 -23.85 -30.51
N LEU A 172 -1.20 -22.90 -30.30
CA LEU A 172 -0.97 -21.48 -30.58
C LEU A 172 0.30 -20.98 -29.88
N TYR A 173 0.43 -21.24 -28.58
CA TYR A 173 1.58 -20.74 -27.80
C TYR A 173 2.90 -21.41 -28.18
N ILE A 174 2.89 -22.70 -28.55
CA ILE A 174 4.08 -23.36 -29.09
C ILE A 174 4.50 -22.69 -30.42
N LEU A 175 3.55 -22.38 -31.31
CA LEU A 175 3.84 -21.67 -32.56
C LEU A 175 4.37 -20.26 -32.31
N GLU A 176 3.75 -19.50 -31.41
CA GLU A 176 4.18 -18.15 -31.06
C GLU A 176 5.63 -18.13 -30.54
N ILE A 177 6.03 -19.10 -29.70
CA ILE A 177 7.42 -19.23 -29.24
C ILE A 177 8.38 -19.47 -30.41
N SER A 178 8.03 -20.35 -31.36
CA SER A 178 8.85 -20.63 -32.54
C SER A 178 8.93 -19.43 -33.49
N GLU A 179 7.84 -18.69 -33.66
CA GLU A 179 7.83 -17.47 -34.49
C GLU A 179 8.71 -16.38 -33.89
N VAL A 180 8.65 -16.19 -32.57
CA VAL A 180 9.52 -15.25 -31.87
C VAL A 180 10.99 -15.68 -31.99
N HIS A 181 11.28 -16.98 -31.87
CA HIS A 181 12.63 -17.51 -32.11
C HIS A 181 13.16 -17.21 -33.50
N ARG A 182 12.33 -17.40 -34.54
CA ARG A 182 12.70 -17.08 -35.91
C ARG A 182 13.01 -15.58 -36.07
N LYS A 183 12.12 -14.70 -35.61
CA LYS A 183 12.29 -13.24 -35.70
C LYS A 183 13.57 -12.77 -34.99
N TRP A 184 13.83 -13.30 -33.79
CA TRP A 184 15.02 -12.96 -33.00
C TRP A 184 16.31 -13.38 -33.69
N SER A 185 16.33 -14.58 -34.27
CA SER A 185 17.49 -15.08 -35.03
C SER A 185 17.77 -14.21 -36.26
N GLU A 186 16.72 -13.80 -36.99
CA GLU A 186 16.83 -12.91 -38.16
C GLU A 186 17.33 -11.49 -37.81
N GLU A 187 16.90 -10.93 -36.67
CA GLU A 187 17.37 -9.61 -36.20
C GLU A 187 18.85 -9.64 -35.81
N LYS A 188 19.29 -10.68 -35.09
CA LYS A 188 20.70 -10.86 -34.72
C LYS A 188 21.61 -11.07 -35.93
N GLU A 189 21.13 -11.78 -36.94
CA GLU A 189 21.86 -11.96 -38.19
C GLU A 189 22.02 -10.63 -38.94
N LYS A 190 20.96 -9.82 -39.01
CA LYS A 190 21.00 -8.45 -39.57
C LYS A 190 21.91 -7.50 -38.79
N GLU A 191 21.99 -7.61 -37.47
CA GLU A 191 22.93 -6.84 -36.64
C GLU A 191 24.38 -7.24 -36.93
N ARG A 192 24.67 -8.55 -36.99
CA ARG A 192 26.00 -9.06 -37.37
C ARG A 192 26.41 -8.65 -38.77
N GLU A 193 25.49 -8.64 -39.73
CA GLU A 193 25.76 -8.15 -41.09
C GLU A 193 26.04 -6.65 -41.14
N LYS A 194 25.36 -5.85 -40.29
CA LYS A 194 25.62 -4.42 -40.17
C LYS A 194 26.97 -4.14 -39.51
N GLU A 195 27.34 -4.89 -38.47
CA GLU A 195 28.64 -4.79 -37.80
C GLU A 195 29.79 -5.17 -38.73
N LYS A 196 29.64 -6.26 -39.51
CA LYS A 196 30.59 -6.67 -40.56
C LYS A 196 30.73 -5.65 -41.69
N LYS A 197 29.70 -4.85 -41.95
CA LYS A 197 29.73 -3.77 -42.95
C LYS A 197 30.30 -2.46 -42.38
N SER A 198 30.22 -2.22 -41.07
CA SER A 198 30.78 -1.03 -40.41
C SER A 198 32.23 -1.18 -39.95
N THR A 199 32.68 -2.41 -39.66
CA THR A 199 34.08 -2.72 -39.34
C THR A 199 34.72 -3.40 -40.54
N GLY A 200 35.28 -2.61 -41.46
CA GLY A 200 35.93 -3.08 -42.68
C GLY A 200 37.27 -3.80 -42.42
N THR A 201 37.32 -4.77 -41.50
CA THR A 201 38.52 -5.57 -41.24
C THR A 201 38.13 -6.99 -40.85
N VAL A 202 38.44 -7.93 -41.73
CA VAL A 202 38.41 -9.37 -41.45
C VAL A 202 39.62 -9.65 -40.54
N GLN A 203 39.38 -9.72 -39.24
CA GLN A 203 40.26 -10.49 -38.35
C GLN A 203 39.50 -11.72 -37.88
N ASP A 204 39.84 -12.86 -38.48
CA ASP A 204 39.59 -14.19 -37.95
C ASP A 204 40.28 -14.30 -36.59
N THR A 205 39.55 -13.96 -35.54
CA THR A 205 39.84 -14.45 -34.19
C THR A 205 38.83 -15.54 -33.87
N ALA A 206 39.36 -16.68 -33.44
CA ALA A 206 38.61 -17.87 -33.09
C ALA A 206 37.48 -17.54 -32.08
N PRO A 207 36.35 -18.27 -32.13
CA PRO A 207 35.13 -17.92 -31.40
C PRO A 207 35.24 -18.30 -29.93
N GLU A 208 35.86 -17.46 -29.11
CA GLU A 208 35.74 -17.58 -27.65
C GLU A 208 34.40 -16.94 -27.20
N ALA A 209 33.53 -17.79 -26.65
CA ALA A 209 32.25 -17.50 -25.97
C ALA A 209 30.99 -17.19 -26.83
N ALA A 210 30.89 -17.71 -28.05
CA ALA A 210 29.68 -17.56 -28.89
C ALA A 210 28.48 -18.48 -28.54
N ASP A 211 28.62 -19.43 -27.60
CA ASP A 211 27.62 -20.49 -27.36
C ASP A 211 26.55 -20.17 -26.29
N ALA A 212 26.55 -18.97 -25.70
CA ALA A 212 25.69 -18.65 -24.56
C ALA A 212 24.33 -17.98 -24.90
N THR A 213 23.98 -17.77 -26.18
CA THR A 213 22.83 -16.90 -26.52
C THR A 213 21.75 -17.43 -27.47
N ILE A 214 21.80 -18.69 -27.95
CA ILE A 214 20.72 -19.23 -28.80
C ILE A 214 19.56 -19.72 -27.91
N PHE A 215 18.39 -19.09 -28.00
CA PHE A 215 17.18 -19.61 -27.35
C PHE A 215 16.68 -20.82 -28.16
N PRO A 216 16.51 -22.02 -27.59
CA PRO A 216 16.14 -23.19 -28.38
C PRO A 216 14.69 -23.13 -28.87
N ASP A 217 14.37 -23.79 -29.99
CA ASP A 217 13.01 -23.86 -30.54
C ASP A 217 12.22 -25.03 -29.92
N LEU A 218 11.14 -24.71 -29.19
CA LEU A 218 10.28 -25.70 -28.56
C LEU A 218 9.59 -26.62 -29.58
N LYS A 219 9.18 -26.08 -30.73
CA LYS A 219 8.54 -26.88 -31.79
C LYS A 219 9.51 -27.90 -32.35
N GLU A 220 10.77 -27.52 -32.50
CA GLU A 220 11.82 -28.43 -32.98
C GLU A 220 12.13 -29.53 -31.95
N ASP A 221 12.25 -29.19 -30.65
CA ASP A 221 12.43 -30.20 -29.58
C ASP A 221 11.27 -31.20 -29.55
N LEU A 222 10.03 -30.71 -29.66
CA LEU A 222 8.84 -31.57 -29.76
C LEU A 222 8.85 -32.45 -31.01
N LEU A 223 9.27 -31.90 -32.16
CA LEU A 223 9.34 -32.63 -33.42
C LEU A 223 10.39 -33.75 -33.34
N VAL A 224 11.59 -33.45 -32.84
CA VAL A 224 12.66 -34.43 -32.63
C VAL A 224 12.22 -35.55 -31.68
N ARG A 225 11.56 -35.21 -30.56
CA ARG A 225 11.06 -36.24 -29.63
C ARG A 225 9.89 -37.04 -30.18
N SER A 226 9.09 -36.47 -31.10
CA SER A 226 8.00 -37.19 -31.78
C SER A 226 8.48 -38.16 -32.87
N ALA A 227 9.67 -37.94 -33.45
CA ALA A 227 10.24 -38.77 -34.51
C ALA A 227 10.91 -40.05 -33.98
N GLY A 228 11.43 -40.04 -32.74
CA GLY A 228 12.13 -41.20 -32.15
C GLY A 228 13.44 -41.54 -32.87
N SER A 229 13.89 -42.81 -32.82
CA SER A 229 15.10 -43.31 -33.49
C SER A 229 14.91 -43.65 -34.97
N LYS A 230 13.73 -43.37 -35.54
CA LYS A 230 13.48 -43.48 -36.98
C LYS A 230 13.58 -42.09 -37.60
N GLY A 231 14.42 -41.98 -38.63
CA GLY A 231 14.87 -40.71 -39.21
C GLY A 231 13.75 -39.71 -39.50
N VAL A 232 14.06 -38.43 -39.29
CA VAL A 232 13.22 -37.24 -39.48
C VAL A 232 12.75 -37.06 -40.95
N SER A 233 13.15 -37.95 -41.86
CA SER A 233 12.98 -37.81 -43.32
C SER A 233 11.59 -38.11 -43.87
N ASP A 234 10.68 -38.75 -43.12
CA ASP A 234 9.32 -39.13 -43.61
C ASP A 234 8.18 -38.33 -42.97
N ILE A 235 8.48 -37.31 -42.17
CA ILE A 235 7.47 -36.48 -41.52
C ILE A 235 7.32 -35.21 -42.35
N ASN A 236 6.11 -34.93 -42.86
CA ASN A 236 5.76 -33.57 -43.27
C ASN A 236 5.89 -32.67 -42.03
N SER A 237 7.07 -32.07 -41.90
CA SER A 237 7.74 -31.67 -40.67
C SER A 237 7.28 -30.30 -40.13
N SER A 238 5.99 -29.98 -40.22
CA SER A 238 5.51 -28.62 -39.90
C SER A 238 4.25 -28.55 -39.04
N ASP A 239 3.53 -29.65 -38.83
CA ASP A 239 2.22 -29.62 -38.18
C ASP A 239 2.25 -30.09 -36.70
N ILE A 240 1.95 -29.17 -35.78
CA ILE A 240 1.88 -29.47 -34.34
C ILE A 240 0.74 -30.42 -34.03
N ASP A 241 -0.31 -30.47 -34.85
CA ASP A 241 -1.44 -31.37 -34.65
C ASP A 241 -0.99 -32.83 -34.73
N CYS A 242 -0.10 -33.13 -35.68
CA CYS A 242 0.51 -34.44 -35.83
C CYS A 242 1.45 -34.78 -34.67
N ILE A 243 2.19 -33.80 -34.15
CA ILE A 243 3.08 -33.96 -32.99
C ILE A 243 2.27 -34.30 -31.74
N ILE A 244 1.18 -33.57 -31.47
CA ILE A 244 0.30 -33.80 -30.31
C ILE A 244 -0.41 -35.14 -30.43
N ALA A 245 -0.90 -35.51 -31.62
CA ALA A 245 -1.55 -36.80 -31.85
C ALA A 245 -0.61 -38.00 -31.61
N ARG A 246 0.68 -37.86 -31.93
CA ARG A 246 1.68 -38.93 -31.77
C ARG A 246 2.25 -39.04 -30.36
N LEU A 247 2.60 -37.91 -29.74
CA LEU A 247 3.18 -37.89 -28.40
C LEU A 247 2.11 -38.06 -27.31
N GLY A 248 0.88 -37.64 -27.58
CA GLY A 248 -0.16 -37.48 -26.58
C GLY A 248 0.00 -36.19 -25.78
N LEU A 249 -1.13 -35.63 -25.33
CA LEU A 249 -1.18 -34.33 -24.65
C LEU A 249 -0.28 -34.28 -23.41
N ASP A 250 -0.30 -35.32 -22.58
CA ASP A 250 0.50 -35.36 -21.34
C ASP A 250 2.01 -35.34 -21.61
N ALA A 251 2.46 -36.02 -22.67
CA ALA A 251 3.87 -36.02 -23.05
C ALA A 251 4.28 -34.65 -23.63
N VAL A 252 3.43 -34.02 -24.43
CA VAL A 252 3.66 -32.65 -24.92
C VAL A 252 3.71 -31.68 -23.76
N LYS A 253 2.78 -31.77 -22.80
CA LYS A 253 2.79 -30.93 -21.59
C LYS A 253 4.08 -31.12 -20.80
N ARG A 254 4.53 -32.36 -20.64
CA ARG A 254 5.79 -32.68 -19.94
C ARG A 254 7.00 -32.11 -20.68
N ILE A 255 7.11 -32.30 -21.99
CA ILE A 255 8.26 -31.82 -22.79
C ILE A 255 8.28 -30.28 -22.82
N SER A 256 7.14 -29.64 -23.07
CA SER A 256 7.01 -28.18 -22.99
C SER A 256 7.33 -27.66 -21.59
N GLY A 257 6.94 -28.38 -20.54
CA GLY A 257 7.30 -28.07 -19.16
C GLY A 257 8.80 -28.21 -18.88
N GLU A 258 9.45 -29.26 -19.38
CA GLU A 258 10.91 -29.43 -19.32
C GLU A 258 11.63 -28.31 -20.07
N PHE A 259 11.15 -27.96 -21.27
CA PHE A 259 11.69 -26.87 -22.08
C PHE A 259 11.64 -25.55 -21.32
N ILE A 260 10.49 -25.21 -20.71
CA ILE A 260 10.36 -24.01 -19.88
C ILE A 260 11.34 -24.09 -18.72
N LYS A 261 11.38 -25.20 -17.96
CA LYS A 261 12.27 -25.36 -16.80
C LYS A 261 13.74 -25.14 -17.17
N ARG A 262 14.20 -25.71 -18.30
CA ARG A 262 15.59 -25.59 -18.79
C ARG A 262 15.92 -24.19 -19.28
N ASN A 263 14.96 -23.50 -19.89
CA ASN A 263 15.19 -22.19 -20.52
C ASN A 263 14.74 -21.02 -19.65
N ARG A 264 14.09 -21.28 -18.50
CA ARG A 264 13.62 -20.27 -17.56
C ARG A 264 14.73 -19.36 -17.07
N ALA A 265 15.91 -19.92 -16.77
CA ALA A 265 17.08 -19.14 -16.36
C ALA A 265 17.61 -18.18 -17.45
N ARG A 266 17.31 -18.45 -18.74
CA ARG A 266 17.67 -17.58 -19.86
C ARG A 266 16.69 -16.41 -20.03
N VAL A 267 15.47 -16.54 -19.49
CA VAL A 267 14.40 -15.54 -19.54
C VAL A 267 14.30 -14.76 -18.23
N GLU A 268 14.59 -15.39 -17.09
CA GLU A 268 14.61 -14.76 -15.78
C GLU A 268 15.70 -13.68 -15.71
N VAL A 269 15.37 -12.60 -15.01
CA VAL A 269 16.29 -11.51 -14.73
C VAL A 269 17.33 -12.01 -13.73
N SER A 270 18.57 -12.17 -14.16
CA SER A 270 19.68 -12.38 -13.24
C SER A 270 19.89 -11.09 -12.42
N LEU A 271 19.80 -11.22 -11.11
CA LEU A 271 20.13 -10.17 -10.14
C LEU A 271 21.41 -10.62 -9.42
N PRO A 272 22.61 -10.25 -9.90
CA PRO A 272 23.87 -10.78 -9.36
C PRO A 272 24.06 -10.54 -7.86
N GLY A 273 23.53 -9.43 -7.33
CA GLY A 273 23.56 -9.13 -5.89
C GLY A 273 22.63 -10.02 -5.05
N PHE A 274 21.63 -10.66 -5.66
CA PHE A 274 20.62 -11.46 -4.98
C PHE A 274 20.91 -12.96 -5.11
N ARG A 275 21.84 -13.45 -4.30
CA ARG A 275 22.31 -14.85 -4.35
C ARG A 275 21.19 -15.90 -4.32
N ASN A 276 20.17 -15.68 -3.49
CA ASN A 276 19.05 -16.61 -3.32
C ASN A 276 17.85 -16.32 -4.24
N TYR A 277 18.05 -15.60 -5.35
CA TYR A 277 16.94 -15.15 -6.18
C TYR A 277 16.10 -16.31 -6.76
N HIS A 278 16.73 -17.38 -7.25
CA HIS A 278 15.98 -18.53 -7.78
C HIS A 278 15.24 -19.32 -6.68
N LEU A 279 15.81 -19.41 -5.47
CA LEU A 279 15.12 -19.97 -4.30
C LEU A 279 13.87 -19.14 -3.99
N PHE A 280 14.04 -17.82 -3.98
CA PHE A 280 12.98 -16.85 -3.74
C PHE A 280 11.88 -16.91 -4.79
N THR A 281 12.19 -16.91 -6.09
CA THR A 281 11.18 -16.98 -7.16
C THR A 281 10.40 -18.29 -7.13
N THR A 282 11.08 -19.41 -6.91
CA THR A 282 10.44 -20.74 -6.84
C THR A 282 9.56 -20.88 -5.60
N LEU A 283 10.01 -20.41 -4.44
CA LEU A 283 9.22 -20.43 -3.22
C LEU A 283 7.91 -19.67 -3.38
N LYS A 284 7.95 -18.46 -3.96
CA LYS A 284 6.74 -17.65 -4.18
C LYS A 284 5.71 -18.33 -5.06
N THR A 285 6.14 -18.95 -6.17
CA THR A 285 5.19 -19.59 -7.08
C THR A 285 4.51 -20.79 -6.42
N VAL A 286 5.25 -21.57 -5.63
CA VAL A 286 4.69 -22.67 -4.82
C VAL A 286 3.71 -22.15 -3.78
N PHE A 287 4.11 -21.13 -2.99
CA PHE A 287 3.25 -20.55 -1.96
C PHE A 287 1.95 -19.98 -2.53
N LEU A 288 2.03 -19.21 -3.63
CA LEU A 288 0.85 -18.67 -4.28
C LEU A 288 -0.11 -19.81 -4.67
N LYS A 289 0.38 -20.85 -5.34
CA LYS A 289 -0.43 -22.00 -5.77
C LYS A 289 -1.07 -22.73 -4.59
N ARG A 290 -0.31 -22.95 -3.51
CA ARG A 290 -0.78 -23.66 -2.31
C ARG A 290 -1.78 -22.83 -1.49
N LEU A 291 -1.61 -21.51 -1.44
CA LEU A 291 -2.51 -20.61 -0.72
C LEU A 291 -3.80 -20.31 -1.48
N SER A 292 -3.76 -20.27 -2.82
CA SER A 292 -4.90 -19.86 -3.67
C SER A 292 -6.23 -20.55 -3.31
N PRO A 293 -6.28 -21.90 -3.15
CA PRO A 293 -7.53 -22.61 -2.85
C PRO A 293 -8.12 -22.25 -1.49
N PHE A 294 -7.29 -21.96 -0.48
CA PHE A 294 -7.75 -21.64 0.87
C PHE A 294 -8.51 -20.31 0.95
N PHE A 295 -8.23 -19.39 0.03
CA PHE A 295 -8.83 -18.06 0.01
C PHE A 295 -9.79 -17.87 -1.18
N GLY A 296 -10.08 -18.94 -1.92
CA GLY A 296 -11.00 -18.91 -3.06
C GLY A 296 -10.49 -18.12 -4.27
N TYR A 297 -9.19 -17.81 -4.32
CA TYR A 297 -8.57 -17.26 -5.53
C TYR A 297 -8.40 -18.39 -6.53
N LYS A 298 -8.91 -18.19 -7.75
CA LYS A 298 -8.69 -19.11 -8.86
C LYS A 298 -7.55 -18.54 -9.69
N ASN A 299 -6.40 -19.21 -9.64
CA ASN A 299 -5.28 -18.91 -10.52
C ASN A 299 -5.59 -19.39 -11.94
N GLU A 300 -6.56 -18.75 -12.58
CA GLU A 300 -7.01 -19.05 -13.93
C GLU A 300 -5.82 -19.02 -14.87
N TRP A 301 -5.57 -20.14 -15.53
CA TRP A 301 -4.44 -20.33 -16.44
C TRP A 301 -3.10 -19.90 -15.81
N GLY A 302 -2.84 -20.10 -14.52
CA GLY A 302 -1.52 -19.81 -13.96
C GLY A 302 -1.04 -18.34 -14.00
N GLU A 303 -1.89 -17.38 -14.38
CA GLU A 303 -1.48 -15.98 -14.60
C GLU A 303 -0.84 -15.34 -13.38
N GLY A 304 -1.38 -15.60 -12.18
CA GLY A 304 -0.86 -15.06 -10.93
C GLY A 304 0.54 -15.59 -10.61
N SER A 305 0.77 -16.90 -10.79
CA SER A 305 2.08 -17.50 -10.54
C SER A 305 3.11 -17.02 -11.55
N SER A 306 2.72 -16.88 -12.81
CA SER A 306 3.59 -16.36 -13.86
C SER A 306 3.96 -14.90 -13.61
N LEU A 307 3.01 -14.04 -13.23
CA LEU A 307 3.28 -12.65 -12.88
C LEU A 307 4.31 -12.53 -11.75
N LEU A 308 4.17 -13.30 -10.66
CA LEU A 308 5.14 -13.28 -9.54
C LEU A 308 6.52 -13.82 -9.92
N SER A 309 6.60 -14.72 -10.90
CA SER A 309 7.88 -15.21 -11.42
C SER A 309 8.59 -14.16 -12.27
N LEU A 310 7.83 -13.27 -12.92
CA LEU A 310 8.32 -12.24 -13.84
C LEU A 310 8.40 -10.84 -13.21
N GLU A 311 8.10 -10.67 -11.92
CA GLU A 311 8.08 -9.34 -11.29
C GLU A 311 9.44 -8.61 -11.31
N ALA A 312 10.56 -9.31 -11.50
CA ALA A 312 11.86 -8.67 -11.65
C ALA A 312 12.09 -8.10 -13.06
N CYS A 313 11.22 -8.34 -14.04
CA CYS A 313 11.33 -7.77 -15.38
C CYS A 313 11.46 -6.24 -15.34
N GLY A 314 10.68 -5.57 -14.50
CA GLY A 314 10.78 -4.12 -14.32
C GLY A 314 12.12 -3.69 -13.72
N LEU A 315 12.77 -4.50 -12.86
CA LEU A 315 14.12 -4.19 -12.38
C LEU A 315 15.13 -4.21 -13.52
N LYS A 316 15.02 -5.16 -14.46
CA LYS A 316 15.86 -5.22 -15.66
C LYS A 316 15.70 -3.94 -16.50
N ILE A 317 14.47 -3.43 -16.61
CA ILE A 317 14.16 -2.17 -17.30
C ILE A 317 14.80 -0.99 -16.58
N LEU A 318 14.67 -0.92 -15.25
CA LEU A 318 15.30 0.13 -14.44
C LEU A 318 16.84 0.09 -14.54
N MET A 319 17.44 -1.10 -14.43
CA MET A 319 18.89 -1.32 -14.48
C MET A 319 19.52 -0.94 -15.83
N LYS A 320 18.85 -1.20 -16.96
CA LYS A 320 19.37 -0.75 -18.27
C LYS A 320 19.44 0.76 -18.42
N ASN A 321 18.60 1.50 -17.68
CA ASN A 321 18.50 2.95 -17.77
C ASN A 321 19.18 3.65 -16.58
N SER A 322 19.85 2.93 -15.69
CA SER A 322 20.48 3.49 -14.51
C SER A 322 21.96 3.81 -14.75
N VAL A 323 22.36 5.03 -14.39
CA VAL A 323 23.79 5.42 -14.27
C VAL A 323 24.43 4.80 -13.02
N MET A 324 23.61 4.46 -12.02
CA MET A 324 24.02 3.84 -10.75
C MET A 324 23.93 2.31 -10.82
N ASP A 325 24.84 1.61 -10.14
CA ASP A 325 24.76 0.14 -10.03
C ASP A 325 23.59 -0.29 -9.11
N LEU A 326 22.43 -0.53 -9.71
CA LEU A 326 21.29 -1.13 -9.04
C LEU A 326 21.49 -2.63 -8.78
N HIS A 327 22.42 -3.31 -9.44
CA HIS A 327 22.63 -4.76 -9.26
C HIS A 327 23.15 -5.07 -7.86
N SER A 328 23.96 -4.18 -7.27
CA SER A 328 24.43 -4.29 -5.89
C SER A 328 23.42 -3.82 -4.83
N TYR A 329 22.37 -3.10 -5.22
CA TYR A 329 21.31 -2.66 -4.30
C TYR A 329 20.31 -3.77 -3.98
N TYR A 330 19.87 -4.50 -5.00
CA TYR A 330 18.90 -5.58 -4.87
C TYR A 330 19.58 -6.88 -4.45
N THR A 331 19.70 -7.09 -3.14
CA THR A 331 20.38 -8.26 -2.57
C THR A 331 19.45 -9.23 -1.85
N SER A 332 18.20 -8.84 -1.59
CA SER A 332 17.32 -9.58 -0.67
C SER A 332 15.82 -9.34 -0.93
N PRO A 333 14.93 -10.24 -0.46
CA PRO A 333 13.47 -10.06 -0.52
C PRO A 333 12.97 -8.74 0.08
N SER A 334 13.51 -8.29 1.22
CA SER A 334 13.13 -7.03 1.86
C SER A 334 13.40 -5.83 0.97
N ARG A 335 14.49 -5.83 0.18
CA ARG A 335 14.74 -4.79 -0.84
C ARG A 335 13.66 -4.82 -1.92
N LEU A 336 13.28 -5.99 -2.41
CA LEU A 336 12.29 -6.10 -3.50
C LEU A 336 10.88 -5.68 -3.07
N TYR A 337 10.51 -5.98 -1.83
CA TYR A 337 9.18 -5.74 -1.26
C TYR A 337 9.06 -4.49 -0.38
N SER A 338 10.14 -3.72 -0.22
CA SER A 338 10.13 -2.51 0.61
C SER A 338 9.56 -1.30 -0.13
N GLU A 339 8.74 -0.54 0.58
CA GLU A 339 8.30 0.80 0.17
C GLU A 339 9.47 1.80 0.09
N VAL A 340 10.51 1.64 0.92
CA VAL A 340 11.72 2.48 0.87
C VAL A 340 12.44 2.31 -0.46
N SER A 341 12.47 1.09 -1.00
CA SER A 341 13.05 0.81 -2.31
C SER A 341 12.23 1.43 -3.44
N ARG A 342 10.90 1.50 -3.31
CA ARG A 342 10.05 2.27 -4.26
C ARG A 342 10.35 3.77 -4.20
N THR A 343 10.58 4.31 -2.99
CA THR A 343 11.02 5.72 -2.84
C THR A 343 12.38 5.92 -3.52
N TYR A 344 13.35 5.04 -3.26
CA TYR A 344 14.67 5.09 -3.86
C TYR A 344 14.63 5.08 -5.40
N GLU A 345 13.79 4.22 -5.99
CA GLU A 345 13.59 4.18 -7.44
C GLU A 345 12.97 5.48 -7.97
N ARG A 346 11.97 6.04 -7.29
CA ARG A 346 11.37 7.32 -7.71
C ARG A 346 12.39 8.45 -7.70
N LEU A 347 13.29 8.47 -6.73
CA LEU A 347 14.38 9.46 -6.70
C LEU A 347 15.34 9.33 -7.89
N LEU A 348 15.51 8.12 -8.42
CA LEU A 348 16.41 7.87 -9.55
C LEU A 348 15.71 8.05 -10.91
N PHE A 349 14.46 7.59 -11.04
CA PHE A 349 13.79 7.42 -12.33
C PHE A 349 12.46 8.17 -12.45
N GLY A 350 12.00 8.86 -11.42
CA GLY A 350 10.67 9.49 -11.38
C GLY A 350 9.51 8.47 -11.38
N THR A 351 9.82 7.18 -11.31
CA THR A 351 8.88 6.07 -11.29
C THR A 351 9.44 4.94 -10.42
N ASP A 352 8.65 3.89 -10.17
CA ASP A 352 9.08 2.75 -9.36
C ASP A 352 8.79 1.42 -10.05
N LEU A 353 9.35 0.32 -9.51
CA LEU A 353 9.20 -1.02 -10.06
C LEU A 353 7.74 -1.43 -10.27
N ILE A 354 6.84 -1.06 -9.35
CA ILE A 354 5.44 -1.46 -9.43
C ILE A 354 4.78 -0.76 -10.61
N HIS A 355 5.06 0.54 -10.80
CA HIS A 355 4.56 1.30 -11.94
C HIS A 355 5.17 0.84 -13.27
N VAL A 356 6.46 0.52 -13.29
CA VAL A 356 7.14 -0.02 -14.47
C VAL A 356 6.55 -1.37 -14.85
N ASN A 357 6.42 -2.30 -13.91
CA ASN A 357 5.82 -3.62 -14.16
C ASN A 357 4.39 -3.48 -14.67
N LYS A 358 3.58 -2.64 -14.03
CA LYS A 358 2.21 -2.40 -14.48
C LYS A 358 2.19 -1.89 -15.92
N THR A 359 2.95 -0.83 -16.19
CA THR A 359 3.02 -0.23 -17.54
C THR A 359 3.52 -1.21 -18.59
N TYR A 360 4.55 -1.98 -18.26
CA TYR A 360 5.13 -2.97 -19.16
C TYR A 360 4.14 -4.10 -19.46
N PHE A 361 3.62 -4.77 -18.44
CA PHE A 361 2.72 -5.91 -18.65
C PHE A 361 1.39 -5.50 -19.26
N GLU A 362 0.81 -4.36 -18.86
CA GLU A 362 -0.49 -3.92 -19.36
C GLU A 362 -0.40 -3.30 -20.76
N LYS A 363 0.52 -2.35 -20.97
CA LYS A 363 0.53 -1.51 -22.19
C LYS A 363 1.52 -1.98 -23.25
N VAL A 364 2.61 -2.64 -22.86
CA VAL A 364 3.64 -3.11 -23.81
C VAL A 364 3.38 -4.56 -24.21
N VAL A 365 3.14 -5.42 -23.23
CA VAL A 365 2.96 -6.87 -23.42
C VAL A 365 1.50 -7.23 -23.65
N GLY A 366 0.57 -6.61 -22.94
CA GLY A 366 -0.85 -6.97 -22.96
C GLY A 366 -1.20 -8.24 -22.19
N ALA A 367 -0.45 -8.56 -21.13
CA ALA A 367 -0.61 -9.77 -20.32
C ALA A 367 -1.06 -9.47 -18.87
N PHE A 368 -1.55 -10.50 -18.18
CA PHE A 368 -1.92 -10.50 -16.76
C PHE A 368 -3.02 -9.51 -16.35
N THR A 369 -3.84 -9.04 -17.30
CA THR A 369 -4.84 -8.00 -17.06
C THR A 369 -5.85 -8.39 -15.96
N ALA A 370 -6.11 -9.69 -15.78
CA ALA A 370 -7.00 -10.22 -14.76
C ALA A 370 -6.44 -10.08 -13.33
N VAL A 371 -5.11 -10.00 -13.15
CA VAL A 371 -4.43 -10.09 -11.84
C VAL A 371 -3.49 -8.93 -11.54
N LEU A 372 -3.06 -8.16 -12.54
CA LEU A 372 -2.03 -7.12 -12.42
C LEU A 372 -2.40 -5.99 -11.44
N ASP A 373 -3.67 -5.57 -11.42
CA ASP A 373 -4.15 -4.62 -10.42
C ASP A 373 -4.15 -5.21 -9.01
N GLY A 374 -4.45 -6.51 -8.88
CA GLY A 374 -4.32 -7.22 -7.62
C GLY A 374 -2.86 -7.30 -7.14
N TYR A 375 -1.90 -7.37 -8.06
CA TYR A 375 -0.46 -7.25 -7.72
C TYR A 375 -0.17 -5.87 -7.10
N VAL A 376 -0.65 -4.78 -7.68
CA VAL A 376 -0.47 -3.44 -7.08
C VAL A 376 -1.15 -3.34 -5.71
N LEU A 377 -2.38 -3.85 -5.59
CA LEU A 377 -3.13 -3.84 -4.33
C LEU A 377 -2.46 -4.71 -3.25
N GLY A 378 -1.77 -5.79 -3.63
CA GLY A 378 -1.06 -6.65 -2.68
C GLY A 378 0.16 -5.95 -2.10
N TYR A 379 0.86 -5.13 -2.90
CA TYR A 379 1.93 -4.27 -2.40
C TYR A 379 1.42 -3.19 -1.44
N LEU A 380 0.24 -2.63 -1.71
CA LEU A 380 -0.42 -1.70 -0.79
C LEU A 380 -0.87 -2.38 0.50
N LEU A 381 -1.29 -3.65 0.45
CA LEU A 381 -1.62 -4.41 1.64
C LEU A 381 -0.37 -4.72 2.48
N LEU A 382 0.76 -5.03 1.82
CA LEU A 382 2.04 -5.27 2.47
C LEU A 382 2.62 -4.00 3.10
N ASN A 383 2.52 -2.87 2.39
CA ASN A 383 3.00 -1.57 2.81
C ASN A 383 1.90 -0.51 2.62
N PRO A 384 0.96 -0.35 3.58
CA PRO A 384 -0.13 0.63 3.48
C PRO A 384 0.36 2.08 3.32
N HIS A 385 1.58 2.38 3.74
CA HIS A 385 2.22 3.69 3.58
C HIS A 385 2.83 3.93 2.20
N TYR A 386 2.84 2.93 1.31
CA TYR A 386 3.22 3.14 -0.09
C TYR A 386 2.19 4.02 -0.80
N THR A 387 2.64 5.15 -1.35
CA THR A 387 1.79 6.09 -2.09
C THR A 387 1.84 5.76 -3.57
N LEU A 388 0.73 5.43 -4.20
CA LEU A 388 0.70 5.19 -5.66
C LEU A 388 0.94 6.49 -6.44
N ASP A 389 1.54 6.34 -7.63
CA ASP A 389 1.60 7.44 -8.60
C ASP A 389 0.18 7.91 -8.98
N LYS A 390 -0.02 9.23 -9.11
CA LYS A 390 -1.35 9.81 -9.39
C LYS A 390 -1.92 9.37 -10.74
N GLY A 391 -1.07 9.08 -11.72
CA GLY A 391 -1.46 8.58 -13.04
C GLY A 391 -1.78 7.09 -13.06
N MET A 392 -1.45 6.34 -12.00
CA MET A 392 -1.75 4.92 -11.91
C MET A 392 -3.22 4.71 -11.53
N LYS A 393 -4.00 4.16 -12.46
CA LYS A 393 -5.39 3.78 -12.22
C LYS A 393 -5.54 2.28 -11.94
N ILE A 394 -6.45 1.92 -11.04
CA ILE A 394 -6.64 0.55 -10.55
C ILE A 394 -8.11 0.15 -10.68
N THR A 395 -8.37 -0.94 -11.39
CA THR A 395 -9.69 -1.56 -11.42
C THR A 395 -9.82 -2.55 -10.27
N VAL A 396 -10.95 -2.49 -9.56
CA VAL A 396 -11.22 -3.33 -8.39
C VAL A 396 -12.26 -4.38 -8.76
N THR A 397 -11.88 -5.65 -8.71
CA THR A 397 -12.79 -6.79 -8.85
C THR A 397 -12.56 -7.80 -7.74
N LYS A 398 -13.53 -8.70 -7.51
CA LYS A 398 -13.39 -9.79 -6.54
C LYS A 398 -12.10 -10.59 -6.74
N ASN A 399 -11.80 -10.98 -7.99
CA ASN A 399 -10.61 -11.78 -8.29
C ASN A 399 -9.31 -11.03 -7.99
N LYS A 400 -9.23 -9.74 -8.36
CA LYS A 400 -8.07 -8.88 -8.10
C LYS A 400 -7.83 -8.68 -6.60
N LEU A 401 -8.89 -8.51 -5.80
CA LEU A 401 -8.80 -8.42 -4.35
C LEU A 401 -8.38 -9.74 -3.70
N LEU A 402 -8.86 -10.88 -4.19
CA LEU A 402 -8.43 -12.18 -3.67
C LEU A 402 -6.96 -12.45 -4.00
N TYR A 403 -6.55 -12.18 -5.25
CA TYR A 403 -5.16 -12.28 -5.65
C TYR A 403 -4.25 -11.36 -4.81
N SER A 404 -4.68 -10.12 -4.51
CA SER A 404 -3.88 -9.20 -3.69
C SER A 404 -3.60 -9.74 -2.30
N PHE A 405 -4.58 -10.38 -1.66
CA PHE A 405 -4.42 -11.01 -0.36
C PHE A 405 -3.50 -12.23 -0.41
N VAL A 406 -3.65 -13.10 -1.42
CA VAL A 406 -2.79 -14.28 -1.59
C VAL A 406 -1.35 -13.88 -1.91
N MET A 407 -1.16 -12.84 -2.74
CA MET A 407 0.16 -12.27 -3.03
C MET A 407 0.81 -11.70 -1.77
N TYR A 408 0.04 -10.95 -0.96
CA TYR A 408 0.51 -10.44 0.33
C TYR A 408 1.01 -11.56 1.26
N LEU A 409 0.25 -12.64 1.42
CA LEU A 409 0.68 -13.80 2.22
C LEU A 409 1.93 -14.47 1.63
N THR A 410 2.03 -14.52 0.30
CA THR A 410 3.20 -15.06 -0.41
C THR A 410 4.44 -14.22 -0.15
N ALA A 411 4.32 -12.89 -0.13
CA ALA A 411 5.42 -11.98 0.20
C ALA A 411 5.86 -12.15 1.67
N LEU A 412 4.92 -12.26 2.62
CA LEU A 412 5.24 -12.55 4.02
C LEU A 412 5.99 -13.89 4.19
N ALA A 413 5.56 -14.94 3.46
CA ALA A 413 6.23 -16.23 3.48
C ALA A 413 7.66 -16.13 2.96
N ALA A 414 7.89 -15.40 1.87
CA ALA A 414 9.23 -15.19 1.34
C ALA A 414 10.14 -14.44 2.32
N LEU A 415 9.66 -13.36 2.96
CA LEU A 415 10.38 -12.63 4.00
C LEU A 415 10.73 -13.53 5.20
N PHE A 416 9.76 -14.32 5.67
CA PHE A 416 9.97 -15.21 6.81
C PHE A 416 10.94 -16.37 6.50
N ILE A 417 10.83 -17.02 5.35
CA ILE A 417 11.58 -18.25 5.05
C ILE A 417 13.00 -17.94 4.56
N ILE A 418 13.14 -16.96 3.67
CA ILE A 418 14.42 -16.59 3.04
C ILE A 418 15.23 -15.67 3.96
N GLU A 419 14.61 -14.64 4.56
CA GLU A 419 15.32 -13.66 5.41
C GLU A 419 15.19 -13.93 6.91
N ARG A 420 14.38 -14.92 7.32
CA ARG A 420 14.14 -15.22 8.74
C ARG A 420 13.46 -14.06 9.49
N ASP A 421 12.67 -13.25 8.79
CA ASP A 421 11.85 -12.21 9.42
C ASP A 421 10.71 -12.81 10.26
N ARG A 422 10.91 -12.79 11.58
CA ARG A 422 9.98 -13.37 12.56
C ARG A 422 8.66 -12.62 12.62
N GLU A 423 8.64 -11.31 12.33
CA GLU A 423 7.41 -10.54 12.35
C GLU A 423 6.50 -10.97 11.20
N SER A 424 7.03 -11.04 9.98
CA SER A 424 6.30 -11.59 8.82
C SER A 424 5.81 -13.01 9.07
N GLY A 425 6.63 -13.87 9.71
CA GLY A 425 6.22 -15.23 10.09
C GLY A 425 5.06 -15.26 11.08
N THR A 426 5.09 -14.38 12.09
CA THR A 426 4.03 -14.27 13.11
C THR A 426 2.71 -13.83 12.47
N ILE A 427 2.76 -12.83 11.59
CA ILE A 427 1.59 -12.34 10.86
C ILE A 427 1.05 -13.44 9.93
N LEU A 428 1.91 -14.09 9.14
CA LEU A 428 1.52 -15.17 8.24
C LEU A 428 0.79 -16.28 8.99
N MET A 429 1.36 -16.77 10.10
CA MET A 429 0.73 -17.84 10.89
C MET A 429 -0.60 -17.38 11.51
N ALA A 430 -0.72 -16.14 11.97
CA ALA A 430 -1.98 -15.60 12.49
C ALA A 430 -3.08 -15.56 11.41
N ARG A 431 -2.74 -15.23 10.16
CA ARG A 431 -3.67 -15.24 9.02
C ARG A 431 -4.04 -16.66 8.58
N LEU A 432 -3.10 -17.59 8.61
CA LEU A 432 -3.37 -19.01 8.32
C LEU A 432 -4.33 -19.63 9.33
N LYS A 433 -4.34 -19.17 10.59
CA LYS A 433 -5.35 -19.63 11.58
C LYS A 433 -6.80 -19.39 11.13
N ARG A 434 -7.05 -18.39 10.28
CA ARG A 434 -8.39 -18.10 9.74
C ARG A 434 -8.92 -19.20 8.83
N THR A 435 -8.04 -20.01 8.23
CA THR A 435 -8.41 -21.16 7.40
C THR A 435 -8.73 -22.42 8.22
N GLY A 436 -8.64 -22.33 9.56
CA GLY A 436 -8.83 -23.45 10.48
C GLY A 436 -7.54 -24.21 10.81
N MET A 437 -6.39 -23.73 10.36
CA MET A 437 -5.08 -24.31 10.73
C MET A 437 -4.70 -23.88 12.15
N ASP A 438 -4.37 -24.84 13.02
CA ASP A 438 -3.68 -24.52 14.27
C ASP A 438 -2.20 -24.16 13.99
N GLU A 439 -1.45 -23.82 15.04
CA GLU A 439 -0.05 -23.41 14.91
C GLU A 439 0.84 -24.51 14.29
N ARG A 440 0.60 -25.76 14.68
CA ARG A 440 1.35 -26.91 14.17
C ARG A 440 1.02 -27.16 12.70
N LYS A 441 -0.27 -27.19 12.34
CA LYS A 441 -0.72 -27.35 10.94
C LYS A 441 -0.22 -26.22 10.05
N SER A 442 -0.18 -24.99 10.57
CA SER A 442 0.35 -23.85 9.83
C SER A 442 1.85 -24.03 9.54
N LEU A 443 2.61 -24.53 10.52
CA LEU A 443 4.03 -24.82 10.36
C LEU A 443 4.28 -25.99 9.39
N ASP A 444 3.51 -27.08 9.53
CA ASP A 444 3.57 -28.23 8.64
C ASP A 444 3.27 -27.81 7.20
N PHE A 445 2.21 -27.01 6.98
CA PHE A 445 1.90 -26.43 5.67
C PHE A 445 3.06 -25.60 5.09
N ILE A 446 3.68 -24.74 5.90
CA ILE A 446 4.82 -23.92 5.47
C ILE A 446 6.00 -24.80 5.07
N ASN A 447 6.31 -25.82 5.87
CA ASN A 447 7.42 -26.74 5.59
C ASN A 447 7.15 -27.66 4.40
N ASP A 448 5.90 -28.07 4.18
CA ASP A 448 5.49 -28.79 2.97
C ASP A 448 5.72 -27.95 1.71
N CYS A 449 5.37 -26.66 1.75
CA CYS A 449 5.67 -25.72 0.65
C CYS A 449 7.18 -25.57 0.42
N VAL A 450 7.99 -25.57 1.49
CA VAL A 450 9.46 -25.55 1.38
C VAL A 450 9.98 -26.84 0.73
N MET A 451 9.45 -28.00 1.11
CA MET A 451 9.83 -29.29 0.50
C MET A 451 9.46 -29.34 -0.98
N GLU A 452 8.26 -28.89 -1.34
CA GLU A 452 7.81 -28.80 -2.73
C GLU A 452 8.70 -27.84 -3.54
N ALA A 453 9.03 -26.66 -3.00
CA ALA A 453 9.95 -25.72 -3.64
C ALA A 453 11.34 -26.35 -3.87
N ASN A 454 11.88 -27.10 -2.90
CA ASN A 454 13.14 -27.82 -3.04
C ASN A 454 13.08 -28.91 -4.13
N SER A 455 11.95 -29.61 -4.26
CA SER A 455 11.74 -30.57 -5.35
C SER A 455 11.80 -29.88 -6.71
N VAL A 456 11.12 -28.75 -6.86
CA VAL A 456 11.13 -27.95 -8.10
C VAL A 456 12.55 -27.43 -8.41
N LEU A 457 13.28 -26.95 -7.41
CA LEU A 457 14.66 -26.48 -7.58
C LEU A 457 15.60 -27.60 -8.05
N HIS A 458 15.48 -28.80 -7.45
CA HIS A 458 16.26 -29.95 -7.85
C HIS A 458 15.95 -30.38 -9.30
N GLU A 459 14.67 -30.37 -9.70
CA GLU A 459 14.25 -30.62 -11.08
C GLU A 459 14.79 -29.57 -12.08
N MET A 460 15.00 -28.33 -11.62
CA MET A 460 15.65 -27.26 -12.40
C MET A 460 17.18 -27.38 -12.43
N GLY A 461 17.77 -28.37 -11.74
CA GLY A 461 19.23 -28.55 -11.64
C GLY A 461 19.93 -27.61 -10.67
N ILE A 462 19.18 -26.90 -9.82
CA ILE A 462 19.70 -26.01 -8.79
C ILE A 462 20.03 -26.84 -7.55
N ARG A 463 21.31 -26.83 -7.12
CA ARG A 463 21.79 -27.62 -5.98
C ARG A 463 21.46 -27.02 -4.61
N GLU A 464 21.18 -25.73 -4.56
CA GLU A 464 20.83 -25.05 -3.33
C GLU A 464 19.45 -25.47 -2.82
N SER A 465 19.25 -25.44 -1.51
CA SER A 465 17.98 -25.80 -0.90
C SER A 465 17.56 -24.79 0.18
N ILE A 466 16.25 -24.63 0.30
CA ILE A 466 15.59 -23.82 1.31
C ILE A 466 15.48 -24.68 2.56
N LYS A 467 16.00 -24.16 3.68
CA LYS A 467 15.91 -24.84 4.98
C LYS A 467 14.51 -24.67 5.55
N PRO A 468 13.92 -25.74 6.14
CA PRO A 468 12.70 -25.63 6.94
C PRO A 468 12.77 -24.53 8.00
N VAL A 469 11.61 -24.08 8.44
CA VAL A 469 11.48 -23.02 9.45
C VAL A 469 10.99 -23.57 10.78
N ALA A 470 11.35 -22.89 11.85
CA ALA A 470 10.82 -23.12 13.19
C ALA A 470 9.71 -22.10 13.50
N PRO A 471 8.83 -22.35 14.49
CA PRO A 471 7.83 -21.37 14.91
C PRO A 471 8.47 -20.00 15.21
N PRO A 472 7.89 -18.89 14.71
CA PRO A 472 8.37 -17.56 15.02
C PRO A 472 8.02 -17.22 16.47
N SER A 473 9.03 -16.89 17.27
CA SER A 473 8.83 -16.28 18.58
C SER A 473 9.07 -14.77 18.48
N SER A 474 8.01 -13.99 18.26
CA SER A 474 8.05 -12.53 18.29
C SER A 474 7.11 -12.01 19.37
N VAL A 475 7.63 -11.23 20.31
CA VAL A 475 6.82 -10.48 21.28
C VAL A 475 6.97 -9.00 20.95
N PHE A 476 6.24 -8.54 19.93
CA PHE A 476 6.14 -7.10 19.69
C PHE A 476 5.32 -6.47 20.82
N ARG A 477 5.93 -5.57 21.60
CA ARG A 477 5.26 -4.83 22.66
C ARG A 477 4.96 -3.41 22.20
N LEU A 478 3.68 -3.13 22.01
CA LEU A 478 3.21 -1.83 21.52
C LEU A 478 3.58 -0.68 22.46
N GLU A 479 3.62 -0.95 23.76
CA GLU A 479 3.98 0.01 24.82
C GLU A 479 5.44 0.47 24.73
N SER A 480 6.32 -0.36 24.14
CA SER A 480 7.72 0.02 23.89
C SER A 480 7.90 0.80 22.59
N TYR A 481 6.92 0.70 21.68
CA TYR A 481 6.98 1.23 20.33
C TYR A 481 6.31 2.61 20.21
N LEU A 482 5.24 2.85 20.97
CA LEU A 482 4.54 4.13 21.02
C LEU A 482 4.76 4.81 22.38
N PRO A 483 4.87 6.15 22.42
CA PRO A 483 5.06 6.87 23.67
C PRO A 483 3.80 6.77 24.54
N GLY A 484 3.98 6.70 25.86
CA GLY A 484 2.91 6.65 26.87
C GLY A 484 2.20 7.99 27.05
N GLU A 485 1.65 8.54 25.96
CA GLU A 485 0.92 9.80 25.95
C GLU A 485 -0.58 9.59 25.76
N ALA A 486 -1.39 10.47 26.38
CA ALA A 486 -2.85 10.36 26.37
C ALA A 486 -3.47 10.27 24.97
N HIS A 487 -2.86 10.94 23.97
CA HIS A 487 -3.31 10.87 22.58
C HIS A 487 -3.14 9.47 21.96
N PHE A 488 -2.01 8.81 22.24
CA PHE A 488 -1.78 7.43 21.80
C PHE A 488 -2.66 6.47 22.57
N GLU A 489 -2.80 6.63 23.88
CA GLU A 489 -3.72 5.80 24.68
C GLU A 489 -5.17 5.88 24.15
N TYR A 490 -5.63 7.06 23.75
CA TYR A 490 -6.93 7.22 23.10
C TYR A 490 -7.04 6.44 21.79
N LEU A 491 -6.02 6.54 20.92
CA LEU A 491 -5.96 5.77 19.67
C LEU A 491 -6.01 4.26 19.98
N LEU A 492 -5.15 3.77 20.88
CA LEU A 492 -5.07 2.36 21.23
C LEU A 492 -6.37 1.85 21.85
N LYS A 493 -6.99 2.62 22.74
CA LYS A 493 -8.32 2.33 23.30
C LYS A 493 -9.37 2.24 22.20
N THR A 494 -9.30 3.10 21.20
CA THR A 494 -10.24 3.10 20.09
C THR A 494 -10.07 1.85 19.21
N PHE A 495 -8.83 1.42 18.94
CA PHE A 495 -8.55 0.15 18.26
C PHE A 495 -9.04 -1.07 19.07
N ARG A 496 -8.84 -1.07 20.39
CA ARG A 496 -9.39 -2.11 21.28
C ARG A 496 -10.91 -2.15 21.19
N ASN A 497 -11.58 -1.00 21.27
CA ASN A 497 -13.03 -0.89 21.17
C ASN A 497 -13.55 -1.32 19.79
N PHE A 498 -12.85 -0.96 18.72
CA PHE A 498 -13.18 -1.36 17.36
C PHE A 498 -13.22 -2.88 17.24
N HIS A 499 -12.30 -3.61 17.87
CA HIS A 499 -12.34 -5.07 17.87
C HIS A 499 -13.33 -5.65 18.90
N LEU A 500 -13.14 -5.32 20.19
CA LEU A 500 -13.79 -5.98 21.33
C LEU A 500 -15.26 -5.57 21.55
N LEU A 501 -15.66 -4.34 21.18
CA LEU A 501 -17.02 -3.82 21.43
C LEU A 501 -17.91 -3.85 20.18
N LYS A 502 -17.64 -4.75 19.23
CA LYS A 502 -18.38 -4.88 17.94
C LYS A 502 -18.37 -3.60 17.08
N GLY A 503 -17.41 -2.70 17.26
CA GLY A 503 -17.22 -1.58 16.34
C GLY A 503 -16.99 -2.09 14.91
N ARG A 504 -17.83 -1.67 13.96
CA ARG A 504 -17.70 -2.10 12.55
C ARG A 504 -17.09 -1.03 11.65
N ARG A 505 -17.04 0.21 12.12
CA ARG A 505 -16.66 1.39 11.34
C ARG A 505 -15.69 2.26 12.11
N MET A 506 -14.65 2.71 11.43
CA MET A 506 -13.67 3.65 11.96
C MET A 506 -13.14 4.51 10.83
N VAL A 507 -12.95 5.81 11.09
CA VAL A 507 -12.28 6.73 10.17
C VAL A 507 -11.06 7.31 10.86
N VAL A 508 -9.87 6.96 10.42
CA VAL A 508 -8.62 7.47 11.00
C VAL A 508 -8.22 8.74 10.25
N ARG A 509 -8.28 9.87 10.94
CA ARG A 509 -7.85 11.16 10.39
C ARG A 509 -6.39 11.43 10.75
N TYR A 510 -5.58 11.81 9.76
CA TYR A 510 -4.12 11.94 9.91
C TYR A 510 -3.57 13.27 9.37
N ASP A 511 -2.42 13.70 9.92
CA ASP A 511 -1.65 14.84 9.39
C ASP A 511 -0.60 14.38 8.37
N ASP A 512 0.13 13.30 8.68
CA ASP A 512 1.10 12.64 7.79
C ASP A 512 0.51 11.32 7.28
N GLU A 513 0.30 11.22 5.96
CA GLU A 513 -0.23 10.01 5.34
C GLU A 513 0.73 8.82 5.52
N ALA A 514 2.02 9.00 5.24
CA ALA A 514 2.99 7.91 5.25
C ALA A 514 3.19 7.38 6.67
N TYR A 515 3.37 8.27 7.65
CA TYR A 515 3.60 7.85 9.02
C TYR A 515 2.37 7.23 9.67
N ALA A 516 1.17 7.79 9.43
CA ALA A 516 -0.06 7.20 9.97
C ALA A 516 -0.25 5.78 9.43
N HIS A 517 -0.11 5.57 8.12
CA HIS A 517 -0.25 4.24 7.53
C HIS A 517 0.89 3.27 7.93
N PHE A 518 2.10 3.78 8.19
CA PHE A 518 3.21 2.99 8.72
C PHE A 518 2.87 2.43 10.12
N ILE A 519 2.35 3.27 11.02
CA ILE A 519 1.90 2.82 12.35
C ILE A 519 0.67 1.93 12.26
N LEU A 520 -0.30 2.26 11.39
CA LEU A 520 -1.48 1.41 11.18
C LEU A 520 -1.08 0.00 10.73
N ASN A 521 -0.07 -0.15 9.87
CA ASN A 521 0.44 -1.45 9.46
C ASN A 521 0.91 -2.28 10.67
N ARG A 522 1.62 -1.65 11.61
CA ARG A 522 2.03 -2.31 12.87
C ARG A 522 0.82 -2.69 13.72
N LEU A 523 -0.17 -1.81 13.84
CA LEU A 523 -1.40 -2.09 14.61
C LEU A 523 -2.20 -3.26 13.98
N PHE A 524 -2.17 -3.44 12.66
CA PHE A 524 -2.82 -4.57 11.99
C PHE A 524 -2.08 -5.89 12.16
N GLY A 525 -0.75 -5.86 12.34
CA GLY A 525 0.08 -7.05 12.48
C GLY A 525 0.10 -7.65 13.89
N ILE A 526 -0.28 -6.88 14.91
CA ILE A 526 -0.16 -7.32 16.31
C ILE A 526 -1.43 -7.99 16.84
N ASP A 527 -1.23 -8.94 17.77
CA ASP A 527 -2.32 -9.74 18.35
C ASP A 527 -3.23 -8.95 19.30
N ALA A 528 -2.74 -7.84 19.87
CA ALA A 528 -3.44 -7.08 20.91
C ALA A 528 -4.81 -6.52 20.49
N PHE A 529 -5.09 -6.44 19.18
CA PHE A 529 -6.36 -5.93 18.65
C PHE A 529 -7.15 -6.98 17.85
N GLY A 530 -6.69 -8.24 17.78
CA GLY A 530 -7.35 -9.29 17.00
C GLY A 530 -7.58 -8.96 15.51
N LEU A 531 -6.85 -7.98 14.97
CA LEU A 531 -6.85 -7.61 13.55
C LEU A 531 -5.75 -8.36 12.78
N ASN A 532 -4.90 -9.14 13.44
CA ASN A 532 -3.80 -9.92 12.85
C ASN A 532 -4.24 -11.22 12.17
N SER A 533 -5.48 -11.68 12.40
CA SER A 533 -6.04 -12.90 11.81
C SER A 533 -7.09 -12.67 10.71
N THR A 534 -7.60 -11.45 10.57
CA THR A 534 -8.60 -11.06 9.55
C THR A 534 -8.12 -11.22 8.09
N ILE A 535 -9.01 -11.57 7.17
CA ILE A 535 -8.74 -11.42 5.73
C ILE A 535 -8.99 -9.96 5.36
N ALA A 536 -7.99 -9.25 4.83
CA ALA A 536 -8.06 -7.81 4.63
C ALA A 536 -7.78 -7.39 3.18
N CYS A 537 -8.36 -6.27 2.76
CA CYS A 537 -7.99 -5.61 1.51
C CYS A 537 -7.84 -4.09 1.69
N VAL A 538 -7.00 -3.48 0.86
CA VAL A 538 -6.76 -2.03 0.82
C VAL A 538 -7.26 -1.48 -0.51
N ILE A 539 -8.01 -0.40 -0.46
CA ILE A 539 -8.59 0.29 -1.60
C ILE A 539 -8.02 1.72 -1.65
N PRO A 540 -7.16 2.05 -2.65
CA PRO A 540 -6.57 3.38 -2.78
C PRO A 540 -7.56 4.33 -3.46
N CYS A 541 -8.36 5.07 -2.68
CA CYS A 541 -9.50 5.83 -3.17
C CYS A 541 -9.18 6.79 -4.33
N GLY A 542 -8.02 7.47 -4.30
CA GLY A 542 -7.61 8.40 -5.36
C GLY A 542 -7.18 7.74 -6.68
N ASN A 543 -6.97 6.43 -6.68
CA ASN A 543 -6.42 5.67 -7.81
C ASN A 543 -7.43 4.72 -8.45
N ILE A 544 -8.66 4.61 -7.93
CA ILE A 544 -9.69 3.73 -8.53
C ILE A 544 -10.08 4.27 -9.92
N THR A 545 -10.33 3.38 -10.86
CA THR A 545 -10.93 3.69 -12.18
C THR A 545 -12.40 4.10 -12.07
N ASP A 546 -12.97 4.45 -13.23
CA ASP A 546 -14.37 4.81 -13.37
C ASP A 546 -15.34 3.60 -13.38
N GLU A 547 -14.81 2.38 -13.30
CA GLU A 547 -15.58 1.14 -13.25
C GLU A 547 -16.33 0.96 -11.92
N GLU A 548 -17.58 0.49 -11.98
CA GLU A 548 -18.46 0.34 -10.81
C GLU A 548 -17.88 -0.53 -9.69
N LEU A 549 -18.02 -0.05 -8.44
CA LEU A 549 -17.70 -0.80 -7.24
C LEU A 549 -18.93 -1.57 -6.74
N TYR A 550 -18.87 -2.89 -6.84
CA TYR A 550 -19.94 -3.78 -6.39
C TYR A 550 -19.70 -4.28 -4.96
N PHE A 551 -20.78 -4.46 -4.20
CA PHE A 551 -20.75 -4.92 -2.81
C PHE A 551 -20.15 -6.34 -2.70
N GLU A 552 -20.47 -7.17 -3.69
CA GLU A 552 -20.10 -8.59 -3.79
C GLU A 552 -18.58 -8.78 -3.83
N PHE A 553 -17.83 -7.77 -4.27
CA PHE A 553 -16.38 -7.81 -4.34
C PHE A 553 -15.72 -7.92 -2.96
N PHE A 554 -16.40 -7.44 -1.92
CA PHE A 554 -15.86 -7.36 -0.55
C PHE A 554 -16.29 -8.52 0.35
N THR A 555 -17.19 -9.39 -0.12
CA THR A 555 -17.85 -10.45 0.67
C THR A 555 -16.90 -11.46 1.32
N ASN A 556 -15.71 -11.67 0.75
CA ASN A 556 -14.72 -12.62 1.27
C ASN A 556 -13.75 -12.01 2.30
N PHE A 557 -13.86 -10.70 2.57
CA PHE A 557 -12.96 -10.00 3.47
C PHE A 557 -13.64 -9.82 4.84
N ASP A 558 -12.85 -9.85 5.90
CA ASP A 558 -13.28 -9.50 7.25
C ASP A 558 -13.04 -7.99 7.51
N LEU A 559 -12.08 -7.39 6.80
CA LEU A 559 -11.65 -6.00 6.94
C LEU A 559 -11.41 -5.34 5.58
N VAL A 560 -12.04 -4.19 5.34
CA VAL A 560 -11.82 -3.35 4.16
C VAL A 560 -11.21 -2.02 4.60
N ILE A 561 -10.10 -1.64 3.99
CA ILE A 561 -9.39 -0.39 4.29
C ILE A 561 -9.51 0.55 3.09
N PHE A 562 -10.24 1.64 3.24
CA PHE A 562 -10.32 2.73 2.26
C PHE A 562 -9.24 3.77 2.55
N LYS A 563 -8.18 3.78 1.75
CA LYS A 563 -7.04 4.70 1.91
C LYS A 563 -7.34 6.03 1.23
N GLY A 564 -7.47 7.10 2.02
CA GLY A 564 -7.70 8.47 1.56
C GLY A 564 -9.12 8.69 1.03
N ILE A 565 -10.14 8.44 1.84
CA ILE A 565 -11.56 8.51 1.45
C ILE A 565 -11.99 9.90 0.92
N ASP A 566 -11.29 10.96 1.31
CA ASP A 566 -11.46 12.30 0.74
C ASP A 566 -11.16 12.38 -0.74
N ARG A 567 -10.38 11.44 -1.27
CA ARG A 567 -10.01 11.36 -2.69
C ARG A 567 -10.90 10.39 -3.47
N LEU A 568 -11.95 9.83 -2.85
CA LEU A 568 -12.85 8.90 -3.53
C LEU A 568 -13.65 9.65 -4.63
N PRO A 569 -13.62 9.18 -5.88
CA PRO A 569 -14.38 9.78 -6.96
C PRO A 569 -15.88 9.81 -6.66
N ARG A 570 -16.56 10.90 -7.07
CA ARG A 570 -17.96 11.17 -6.72
C ARG A 570 -18.93 10.07 -7.14
N PHE A 571 -18.70 9.44 -8.30
CA PHE A 571 -19.55 8.37 -8.80
C PHE A 571 -19.51 7.11 -7.90
N HIS A 572 -18.43 6.91 -7.14
CA HIS A 572 -18.31 5.81 -6.15
C HIS A 572 -18.97 6.11 -4.80
N HIS A 573 -19.41 7.34 -4.54
CA HIS A 573 -19.92 7.73 -3.22
C HIS A 573 -21.14 6.89 -2.82
N LYS A 574 -22.09 6.67 -3.74
CA LYS A 574 -23.30 5.87 -3.46
C LYS A 574 -22.96 4.40 -3.15
N ALA A 575 -22.02 3.82 -3.90
CA ALA A 575 -21.55 2.45 -3.66
C ALA A 575 -20.87 2.33 -2.30
N PHE A 576 -20.01 3.29 -1.96
CA PHE A 576 -19.37 3.35 -0.65
C PHE A 576 -20.38 3.50 0.49
N MET A 577 -21.38 4.38 0.39
CA MET A 577 -22.41 4.52 1.43
C MET A 577 -23.19 3.22 1.63
N ARG A 578 -23.55 2.52 0.55
CA ARG A 578 -24.21 1.21 0.64
C ARG A 578 -23.33 0.18 1.35
N LEU A 579 -22.05 0.11 0.98
CA LEU A 579 -21.08 -0.76 1.65
C LEU A 579 -20.94 -0.38 3.14
N TRP A 580 -20.85 0.91 3.45
CA TRP A 580 -20.75 1.41 4.81
C TRP A 580 -21.93 0.99 5.68
N ASP A 581 -23.14 0.99 5.17
CA ASP A 581 -24.31 0.61 5.98
C ASP A 581 -24.48 -0.90 6.10
N HIS A 582 -24.27 -1.65 5.01
CA HIS A 582 -24.70 -3.05 4.92
C HIS A 582 -23.57 -4.08 5.08
N TYR A 583 -22.30 -3.68 4.99
CA TYR A 583 -21.20 -4.62 5.06
C TYR A 583 -21.06 -5.22 6.47
N GLU A 584 -21.12 -6.54 6.58
CA GLU A 584 -21.06 -7.22 7.87
C GLU A 584 -19.68 -7.15 8.53
N GLY A 585 -18.63 -7.13 7.70
CA GLY A 585 -17.25 -6.99 8.12
C GLY A 585 -16.91 -5.59 8.64
N LYS A 586 -15.62 -5.38 8.89
CA LYS A 586 -15.08 -4.13 9.43
C LYS A 586 -14.62 -3.21 8.30
N ILE A 587 -14.83 -1.91 8.47
CA ILE A 587 -14.33 -0.88 7.56
C ILE A 587 -13.48 0.11 8.33
N ILE A 588 -12.28 0.35 7.82
CA ILE A 588 -11.42 1.46 8.22
C ILE A 588 -11.30 2.38 7.01
N ALA A 589 -11.72 3.63 7.15
CA ALA A 589 -11.37 4.67 6.19
C ALA A 589 -10.23 5.52 6.74
N THR A 590 -9.39 6.07 5.89
CA THR A 590 -8.38 7.06 6.28
C THR A 590 -8.66 8.38 5.59
N LEU A 591 -8.44 9.48 6.31
CA LEU A 591 -8.85 10.82 5.89
C LEU A 591 -7.74 11.84 6.19
N SER A 592 -7.37 12.67 5.23
CA SER A 592 -6.43 13.76 5.49
C SER A 592 -7.05 14.84 6.40
N ALA A 593 -6.32 15.26 7.44
CA ALA A 593 -6.71 16.35 8.32
C ALA A 593 -6.75 17.72 7.62
N SER A 594 -6.01 17.87 6.53
CA SER A 594 -5.98 19.07 5.70
C SER A 594 -7.08 19.10 4.62
N SER A 595 -7.83 18.02 4.45
CA SER A 595 -8.95 17.98 3.51
C SER A 595 -10.14 18.82 4.02
N LEU A 596 -10.81 19.52 3.11
CA LEU A 596 -12.08 20.20 3.38
C LEU A 596 -13.27 19.25 3.23
N PHE A 597 -13.10 18.00 3.65
CA PHE A 597 -14.04 16.91 3.41
C PHE A 597 -15.44 17.17 3.97
N ASP A 598 -15.53 17.88 5.09
CA ASP A 598 -16.77 18.34 5.70
C ASP A 598 -17.57 19.34 4.85
N TYR A 599 -16.89 20.10 3.99
CA TYR A 599 -17.49 21.03 3.05
C TYR A 599 -17.72 20.43 1.66
N GLU A 600 -16.71 19.73 1.12
CA GLU A 600 -16.73 19.25 -0.27
C GLU A 600 -17.58 17.97 -0.45
N GLN A 601 -17.69 17.15 0.59
CA GLN A 601 -18.36 15.84 0.55
C GLN A 601 -19.28 15.68 1.76
N LYS A 602 -20.20 16.65 1.92
CA LYS A 602 -21.08 16.78 3.09
C LYS A 602 -21.81 15.49 3.45
N ASP A 603 -22.35 14.77 2.47
CA ASP A 603 -23.12 13.54 2.71
C ASP A 603 -22.24 12.43 3.33
N LEU A 604 -21.06 12.20 2.76
CA LEU A 604 -20.09 11.25 3.32
C LEU A 604 -19.59 11.70 4.69
N TYR A 605 -19.37 12.99 4.90
CA TYR A 605 -19.00 13.51 6.21
C TYR A 605 -20.10 13.28 7.25
N GLN A 606 -21.37 13.53 6.93
CA GLN A 606 -22.47 13.28 7.88
C GLN A 606 -22.57 11.81 8.28
N LEU A 607 -22.33 10.89 7.33
CA LEU A 607 -22.29 9.46 7.58
C LEU A 607 -21.14 9.06 8.52
N MET A 608 -19.96 9.66 8.32
CA MET A 608 -18.72 9.20 8.97
C MET A 608 -18.32 9.99 10.22
N LYS A 609 -18.84 11.20 10.45
CA LYS A 609 -18.36 12.13 11.51
C LYS A 609 -18.29 11.51 12.91
N ASN A 610 -19.21 10.62 13.25
CA ASN A 610 -19.27 9.96 14.56
C ASN A 610 -18.28 8.79 14.71
N HIS A 611 -17.64 8.39 13.60
CA HIS A 611 -16.65 7.34 13.53
C HIS A 611 -15.22 7.89 13.34
N ILE A 612 -15.06 9.22 13.31
CA ILE A 612 -13.76 9.86 13.13
C ILE A 612 -12.94 9.75 14.42
N VAL A 613 -11.76 9.17 14.26
CA VAL A 613 -10.73 8.99 15.27
C VAL A 613 -9.51 9.75 14.79
N ASP A 614 -9.06 10.67 15.61
CA ASP A 614 -7.87 11.45 15.29
C ASP A 614 -6.61 10.65 15.62
N PHE A 615 -5.78 10.46 14.62
CA PHE A 615 -4.43 10.00 14.81
C PHE A 615 -3.63 11.07 15.59
N PRO A 616 -2.74 10.68 16.52
CA PRO A 616 -1.93 11.64 17.27
C PRO A 616 -1.18 12.58 16.33
N SER A 617 -1.32 13.89 16.56
CA SER A 617 -0.64 14.88 15.74
C SER A 617 0.80 15.03 16.18
N PHE A 618 1.75 14.85 15.26
CA PHE A 618 3.18 15.05 15.54
C PHE A 618 3.54 16.53 15.68
N LEU A 619 2.62 17.42 15.33
CA LEU A 619 2.72 18.85 15.55
C LEU A 619 2.32 19.25 16.98
N SER A 620 1.74 18.33 17.76
CA SER A 620 1.17 18.68 19.07
C SER A 620 2.19 18.70 20.20
N THR A 621 3.17 17.80 20.21
CA THR A 621 4.20 17.73 21.26
C THR A 621 5.59 17.37 20.68
N PRO A 622 6.69 17.93 21.23
CA PRO A 622 8.05 17.62 20.77
C PRO A 622 8.44 16.14 20.90
N SER A 623 7.89 15.44 21.89
CA SER A 623 8.12 14.00 22.11
C SER A 623 7.55 13.14 21.00
N LEU A 624 6.32 13.44 20.55
CA LEU A 624 5.71 12.74 19.41
C LEU A 624 6.45 13.03 18.11
N HIS A 625 6.84 14.29 17.89
CA HIS A 625 7.63 14.68 16.74
C HIS A 625 8.95 13.91 16.67
N ARG A 626 9.71 13.92 17.78
CA ARG A 626 10.96 13.14 17.90
C ARG A 626 10.74 11.67 17.59
N ARG A 627 9.66 11.06 18.09
CA ARG A 627 9.37 9.65 17.84
C ARG A 627 9.10 9.33 16.38
N MET A 628 8.37 10.20 15.67
CA MET A 628 8.19 10.07 14.23
C MET A 628 9.53 10.15 13.49
N VAL A 629 10.39 11.12 13.83
CA VAL A 629 11.73 11.27 13.25
C VAL A 629 12.56 10.01 13.48
N ASP A 630 12.60 9.50 14.72
CA ASP A 630 13.32 8.27 15.07
C ASP A 630 12.82 7.07 14.26
N HIS A 631 11.51 6.89 14.14
CA HIS A 631 10.93 5.82 13.34
C HIS A 631 11.26 5.95 11.85
N ALA A 632 11.17 7.16 11.28
CA ALA A 632 11.47 7.41 9.87
C ALA A 632 12.93 7.06 9.55
N ILE A 633 13.85 7.48 10.43
CA ILE A 633 15.28 7.21 10.31
C ILE A 633 15.58 5.72 10.46
N GLN A 634 15.05 5.07 11.51
CA GLN A 634 15.23 3.63 11.72
C GLN A 634 14.68 2.82 10.55
N TYR A 635 13.58 3.27 9.93
CA TYR A 635 12.96 2.60 8.80
C TYR A 635 13.83 2.67 7.53
N VAL A 636 14.52 3.78 7.29
CA VAL A 636 15.36 3.98 6.09
C VAL A 636 16.78 3.47 6.27
N ARG A 637 17.30 3.44 7.50
CA ARG A 637 18.69 3.07 7.80
C ARG A 637 19.17 1.79 7.12
N PRO A 638 18.40 0.66 7.08
CA PRO A 638 18.85 -0.55 6.42
C PRO A 638 19.05 -0.40 4.91
N PHE A 639 18.57 0.70 4.32
CA PHE A 639 18.59 0.97 2.89
C PHE A 639 19.73 1.90 2.44
N LEU A 640 20.39 2.57 3.39
CA LEU A 640 21.49 3.51 3.13
C LEU A 640 22.82 2.75 2.88
N ARG A 641 23.70 3.34 2.07
CA ARG A 641 25.07 2.82 1.82
C ARG A 641 26.05 3.13 2.96
N ASP A 642 25.78 4.20 3.72
CA ASP A 642 26.60 4.69 4.83
C ASP A 642 25.76 4.62 6.11
N GLU A 643 26.27 3.97 7.17
CA GLU A 643 25.54 3.78 8.42
C GLU A 643 25.52 5.02 9.31
N SER A 644 26.31 6.04 8.98
CA SER A 644 26.41 7.27 9.76
C SER A 644 25.35 8.30 9.38
N LEU A 645 24.42 8.53 10.31
CA LEU A 645 23.46 9.63 10.22
C LEU A 645 24.18 10.94 10.52
N ASP A 646 23.96 11.96 9.70
CA ASP A 646 24.49 13.31 9.96
C ASP A 646 23.77 13.92 11.18
N PRO A 647 24.47 14.16 12.32
CA PRO A 647 23.84 14.71 13.52
C PRO A 647 23.19 16.08 13.31
N ASN A 648 23.73 16.88 12.37
CA ASN A 648 23.18 18.20 12.06
C ASN A 648 21.80 18.08 11.39
N ARG A 649 21.59 17.03 10.59
CA ARG A 649 20.29 16.76 9.96
C ARG A 649 19.27 16.22 10.93
N TYR A 650 19.67 15.31 11.81
CA TYR A 650 18.80 14.85 12.88
C TYR A 650 18.26 16.04 13.69
N THR A 651 19.14 16.96 14.06
CA THR A 651 18.77 18.20 14.76
C THR A 651 17.79 19.04 13.92
N ARG A 652 18.09 19.24 12.63
CA ARG A 652 17.18 19.93 11.70
C ARG A 652 15.79 19.28 11.61
N TYR A 653 15.72 17.95 11.62
CA TYR A 653 14.45 17.22 11.60
C TYR A 653 13.67 17.40 12.90
N LEU A 654 14.33 17.62 14.05
CA LEU A 654 13.66 17.93 15.30
C LEU A 654 13.17 19.38 15.37
N ASP A 655 13.90 20.32 14.76
CA ASP A 655 13.57 21.75 14.79
C ASP A 655 12.44 22.14 13.83
N THR A 656 12.25 21.36 12.75
CA THR A 656 11.25 21.63 11.71
C THR A 656 10.34 20.42 11.49
N PRO A 657 9.01 20.60 11.40
CA PRO A 657 8.08 19.49 11.27
C PRO A 657 8.01 18.96 9.82
N PHE A 658 8.99 18.15 9.43
CA PHE A 658 9.02 17.45 8.14
C PHE A 658 8.12 16.21 8.16
N SER A 659 7.56 15.85 6.99
CA SER A 659 6.86 14.57 6.84
C SER A 659 7.85 13.39 6.83
N MET A 660 7.36 12.19 7.17
CA MET A 660 8.12 10.96 7.07
C MET A 660 8.65 10.77 5.65
N ASN A 661 7.84 11.01 4.61
CA ASN A 661 8.28 10.90 3.21
C ASN A 661 9.44 11.85 2.90
N HIS A 662 9.40 13.08 3.38
CA HIS A 662 10.50 14.02 3.20
C HIS A 662 11.79 13.52 3.87
N ILE A 663 11.71 13.11 5.15
CA ILE A 663 12.88 12.58 5.87
C ILE A 663 13.49 11.39 5.13
N LYS A 664 12.64 10.43 4.72
CA LYS A 664 13.11 9.26 3.96
C LYS A 664 13.81 9.66 2.67
N ALA A 665 13.19 10.54 1.89
CA ALA A 665 13.70 10.96 0.60
C ALA A 665 15.02 11.74 0.73
N ALA A 666 15.13 12.63 1.72
CA ALA A 666 16.33 13.42 1.98
C ALA A 666 17.54 12.56 2.36
N GLU A 667 17.33 11.49 3.13
CA GLU A 667 18.39 10.55 3.52
C GLU A 667 18.79 9.62 2.37
N LEU A 668 17.82 9.11 1.60
CA LEU A 668 18.11 8.30 0.42
C LEU A 668 18.86 9.11 -0.65
N LEU A 669 18.47 10.36 -0.90
CA LEU A 669 19.16 11.23 -1.86
C LEU A 669 20.63 11.46 -1.52
N LEU A 670 20.96 11.60 -0.23
CA LEU A 670 22.36 11.68 0.19
C LEU A 670 23.11 10.40 -0.14
N SER A 671 22.53 9.26 0.22
CA SER A 671 23.14 7.96 -0.06
C SER A 671 23.33 7.74 -1.56
N ILE A 672 22.47 8.31 -2.40
CA ILE A 672 22.61 8.29 -3.87
C ILE A 672 23.76 9.20 -4.30
N ARG A 673 23.85 10.44 -3.80
CA ARG A 673 24.88 11.41 -4.21
C ARG A 673 26.30 11.07 -3.75
N ARG A 674 26.45 10.34 -2.65
CA ARG A 674 27.76 9.89 -2.14
C ARG A 674 28.27 8.63 -2.85
N GLY A 675 27.38 7.91 -3.51
CA GLY A 675 27.64 6.64 -4.18
C GLY A 675 27.86 6.82 -5.67
#